data_AF-A0A1J9REY9-F1
#
_entry.id   AF-A0A1J9REY9-F1
#
_cell.length_a   1.000
_cell.length_b   1.000
_cell.length_c   1.000
_cell.angle_alpha   90.00
_cell.angle_beta   90.00
_cell.angle_gamma   90.00
#
_symmetry.space_group_name_H-M   'P 1'
#
loop_
_entity.id
_entity.type
_entity.pdbx_description
1 polymer ?
#
loop_
_entity_poly.entity_id
_entity_poly.type
_entity_poly.pdbx_seq_one_letter_code
_entity_poly.pdbx_strand_id
1 'polypeptide(L)'
;MTSLSQKRASEAGAGTGPAHELVNRLSQSKSPYVRGHMNNPVAWQMLDSEAISLAKKLNRMIFLRCHVMEKESFMSPEVAAILNKSFIPIKLDREERPDIDEVYMNYVQATTGSGGWPLNVFLTSDLEPVFGGTYWPGPHSSTLPALGGEGHVTFIDILEKLRDVWQTQQLRCRKSAKDITKQLREFAEEGTQSKQKAADADEDLEVELLEEAYQHFASRFDPVNGGFSRAPKFATPANLSFLINLSRYPSAVSDIVGYDECARALEMATKTLISMSRGGIHDQIGHGFARYSVTADWSLPHFEKMLYDQAQLLNVYVDAFDSAHNPELLGAIYDIATYVTRPPILSPSGGFYSSEDADSLPTPSDTDKREGAFYVWTYREFKQILGQRDADVCARHWGVLPDGNVARENDPHDEFINQNVLSIKVTPPKLAKEFGLSEEEVVKIIKASRDKLREYRESKRVRPGLDDKMIVSWNGLAIGALAKCSVVLEDVDRAKAQEFRLAAENAAKFIRQSLFDPASGQLWRIYRDGERGDTPGFADDYSYLASGLIDLYEATFDDSYLQFAEQLQQYLNTYFLGPGPTPTPSLATSTTTESTPAPSSSTGYYTTPSTIHQASGHPAPLFRLKTGTDSSTPSPNGVIAQNLLRLSTLLEDDTYKRLARETVNTFAVEVMQHPFLFVGLLDVIVGLEVGVKGIVGVIGQSDHDMGKGEAVDAKGEAGGDVDMKMEEDAAGEAVPVPVPVAEAAAAPLSAREMVIRRARAEAGAAASTSTAAVLIIDVRTGDSDAAVSDSVQKSSWLRRRNVLLRNVRSGKNYLLVCEAGSCRIVDI
;
A
#
# COMPACT_ATOMS: atom_id res chain seq x y z
N MET A 1 -44.91 -66.98 -4.97
CA MET A 1 -45.35 -65.98 -3.97
C MET A 1 -44.21 -65.54 -3.04
N THR A 2 -42.96 -65.58 -3.50
CA THR A 2 -41.75 -65.24 -2.72
C THR A 2 -41.03 -64.01 -3.29
N SER A 3 -41.73 -63.18 -4.07
CA SER A 3 -41.17 -62.04 -4.81
C SER A 3 -41.86 -60.70 -4.52
N LEU A 4 -42.89 -60.68 -3.66
CA LEU A 4 -43.60 -59.44 -3.25
C LEU A 4 -43.26 -59.01 -1.81
N SER A 5 -42.69 -59.89 -0.99
CA SER A 5 -42.29 -59.61 0.39
C SER A 5 -40.88 -59.01 0.51
N GLN A 6 -39.99 -59.21 -0.46
CA GLN A 6 -38.65 -58.58 -0.47
C GLN A 6 -38.66 -57.15 -1.03
N LYS A 7 -39.64 -56.77 -1.87
CA LYS A 7 -39.77 -55.37 -2.33
C LYS A 7 -40.34 -54.41 -1.28
N ARG A 8 -41.06 -54.92 -0.27
CA ARG A 8 -41.53 -54.10 0.87
C ARG A 8 -40.49 -53.93 1.98
N ALA A 9 -39.40 -54.70 1.97
CA ALA A 9 -38.28 -54.52 2.90
C ALA A 9 -37.23 -53.52 2.37
N SER A 10 -37.19 -53.24 1.07
CA SER A 10 -36.30 -52.24 0.47
C SER A 10 -36.88 -50.82 0.42
N GLU A 11 -38.16 -50.63 0.76
CA GLU A 11 -38.83 -49.31 0.78
C GLU A 11 -39.20 -48.82 2.19
N ALA A 12 -38.85 -49.56 3.26
CA ALA A 12 -39.12 -49.19 4.65
C ALA A 12 -37.87 -48.78 5.45
N GLY A 13 -36.73 -48.58 4.76
CA GLY A 13 -35.46 -48.13 5.35
C GLY A 13 -35.03 -46.73 4.91
N ALA A 14 -35.93 -45.96 4.28
CA ALA A 14 -35.67 -44.57 3.93
C ALA A 14 -36.31 -43.65 4.98
N GLY A 15 -35.49 -43.11 5.87
CA GLY A 15 -35.88 -41.98 6.71
C GLY A 15 -35.39 -42.11 8.14
N THR A 16 -34.34 -41.31 8.42
CA THR A 16 -33.77 -40.89 9.72
C THR A 16 -32.34 -41.37 9.98
N GLY A 17 -31.43 -41.08 9.03
CA GLY A 17 -30.05 -40.78 9.44
C GLY A 17 -30.04 -39.46 10.22
N PRO A 18 -29.12 -39.26 11.20
CA PRO A 18 -29.01 -37.97 11.89
C PRO A 18 -28.82 -36.89 10.83
N ALA A 19 -29.55 -35.77 10.96
CA ALA A 19 -29.34 -34.61 10.11
C ALA A 19 -27.83 -34.34 10.06
N HIS A 20 -27.25 -34.17 8.86
CA HIS A 20 -25.84 -33.83 8.72
C HIS A 20 -25.59 -32.47 9.40
N GLU A 21 -25.30 -32.50 10.69
CA GLU A 21 -25.03 -31.34 11.52
C GLU A 21 -23.64 -30.84 11.17
N LEU A 22 -23.57 -29.60 10.70
CA LEU A 22 -22.31 -28.96 10.36
C LEU A 22 -21.51 -28.72 11.63
N VAL A 23 -20.21 -28.94 11.58
CA VAL A 23 -19.27 -28.63 12.67
C VAL A 23 -18.38 -27.47 12.22
N ASN A 24 -18.09 -26.55 13.13
CA ASN A 24 -17.15 -25.46 12.87
C ASN A 24 -15.73 -26.04 12.65
N ARG A 25 -15.13 -25.75 11.49
CA ARG A 25 -13.81 -26.25 11.06
C ARG A 25 -12.70 -25.22 11.19
N LEU A 26 -12.98 -24.00 11.65
CA LEU A 26 -12.00 -22.90 11.55
C LEU A 26 -10.76 -23.07 12.42
N SER A 27 -10.80 -23.94 13.44
CA SER A 27 -9.60 -24.33 14.21
C SER A 27 -8.51 -24.99 13.38
N GLN A 28 -8.85 -25.48 12.17
CA GLN A 28 -7.93 -26.12 11.22
C GLN A 28 -7.20 -25.09 10.33
N SER A 29 -7.65 -23.83 10.29
CA SER A 29 -7.05 -22.81 9.43
C SER A 29 -5.69 -22.34 9.96
N LYS A 30 -4.78 -21.96 9.07
CA LYS A 30 -3.53 -21.27 9.44
C LYS A 30 -3.71 -19.76 9.57
N SER A 31 -4.79 -19.18 9.05
CA SER A 31 -5.05 -17.74 9.18
C SER A 31 -5.44 -17.41 10.63
N PRO A 32 -4.76 -16.48 11.33
CA PRO A 32 -5.17 -15.98 12.64
C PRO A 32 -6.59 -15.41 12.59
N TYR A 33 -6.86 -14.63 11.55
CA TYR A 33 -8.17 -14.05 11.27
C TYR A 33 -9.27 -15.12 11.21
N VAL A 34 -9.08 -16.19 10.43
CA VAL A 34 -10.07 -17.27 10.33
C VAL A 34 -10.22 -18.02 11.64
N ARG A 35 -9.10 -18.39 12.28
CA ARG A 35 -9.11 -19.10 13.58
C ARG A 35 -9.77 -18.31 14.69
N GLY A 36 -9.70 -16.97 14.66
CA GLY A 36 -10.35 -16.09 15.63
C GLY A 36 -11.84 -16.39 15.82
N HIS A 37 -12.49 -16.98 14.81
CA HIS A 37 -13.92 -17.31 14.81
C HIS A 37 -14.23 -18.81 15.06
N MET A 38 -13.26 -19.58 15.54
CA MET A 38 -13.42 -21.03 15.78
C MET A 38 -14.45 -21.36 16.88
N ASN A 39 -14.74 -20.40 17.77
CA ASN A 39 -15.67 -20.57 18.89
C ASN A 39 -17.09 -20.06 18.57
N ASN A 40 -17.34 -19.58 17.36
CA ASN A 40 -18.64 -19.04 16.98
C ASN A 40 -19.68 -20.18 16.90
N PRO A 41 -20.95 -19.92 17.29
CA PRO A 41 -22.03 -20.91 17.18
C PRO A 41 -22.38 -21.25 15.72
N VAL A 42 -22.02 -20.39 14.77
CA VAL A 42 -22.07 -20.71 13.34
C VAL A 42 -21.04 -21.79 13.03
N ALA A 43 -21.47 -22.87 12.39
CA ALA A 43 -20.65 -23.99 11.97
C ALA A 43 -19.85 -23.65 10.70
N TRP A 44 -18.94 -22.67 10.83
CA TRP A 44 -18.13 -22.15 9.74
C TRP A 44 -17.25 -23.21 9.09
N GLN A 45 -17.18 -23.15 7.76
CA GLN A 45 -16.34 -23.98 6.91
C GLN A 45 -15.22 -23.13 6.30
N MET A 46 -14.12 -23.77 5.90
CA MET A 46 -13.08 -23.15 5.08
C MET A 46 -13.48 -23.19 3.60
N LEU A 47 -12.94 -22.29 2.78
CA LEU A 47 -13.16 -22.32 1.33
C LEU A 47 -12.26 -23.40 0.69
N ASP A 48 -12.75 -24.62 0.65
CA ASP A 48 -12.07 -25.79 0.10
C ASP A 48 -13.00 -26.69 -0.73
N SER A 49 -12.40 -27.70 -1.37
CA SER A 49 -13.14 -28.68 -2.17
C SER A 49 -14.16 -29.49 -1.35
N GLU A 50 -13.92 -29.67 -0.04
CA GLU A 50 -14.84 -30.36 0.87
C GLU A 50 -16.13 -29.55 1.08
N ALA A 51 -16.01 -28.25 1.40
CA ALA A 51 -17.15 -27.36 1.60
C ALA A 51 -17.98 -27.20 0.31
N ILE A 52 -17.33 -27.11 -0.85
CA ILE A 52 -18.00 -27.06 -2.15
C ILE A 52 -18.75 -28.36 -2.44
N SER A 53 -18.10 -29.51 -2.21
CA SER A 53 -18.72 -30.83 -2.40
C SER A 53 -19.91 -31.02 -1.46
N LEU A 54 -19.82 -30.49 -0.24
CA LEU A 54 -20.90 -30.50 0.74
C LEU A 54 -22.08 -29.64 0.28
N ALA A 55 -21.83 -28.45 -0.26
CA ALA A 55 -22.86 -27.59 -0.85
C ALA A 55 -23.60 -28.30 -2.00
N LYS A 56 -22.86 -29.02 -2.86
CA LYS A 56 -23.41 -29.84 -3.95
C LYS A 56 -24.27 -30.98 -3.42
N LYS A 57 -23.74 -31.75 -2.46
CA LYS A 57 -24.42 -32.93 -1.88
C LYS A 57 -25.70 -32.56 -1.14
N LEU A 58 -25.67 -31.49 -0.35
CA LEU A 58 -26.81 -31.05 0.46
C LEU A 58 -27.77 -30.13 -0.32
N ASN A 59 -27.42 -29.72 -1.54
CA ASN A 59 -28.16 -28.77 -2.36
C ASN A 59 -28.48 -27.46 -1.61
N ARG A 60 -27.51 -26.94 -0.86
CA ARG A 60 -27.61 -25.69 -0.08
C ARG A 60 -26.79 -24.59 -0.73
N MET A 61 -27.23 -23.34 -0.58
CA MET A 61 -26.42 -22.17 -0.96
C MET A 61 -25.22 -22.03 -0.03
N ILE A 62 -24.13 -21.52 -0.57
CA ILE A 62 -22.97 -21.08 0.21
C ILE A 62 -23.26 -19.67 0.72
N PHE A 63 -22.95 -19.40 1.98
CA PHE A 63 -22.92 -18.05 2.54
C PHE A 63 -21.47 -17.68 2.83
N LEU A 64 -20.93 -16.72 2.07
CA LEU A 64 -19.54 -16.28 2.15
C LEU A 64 -19.45 -14.92 2.87
N ARG A 65 -18.56 -14.79 3.87
CA ARG A 65 -18.45 -13.58 4.71
C ARG A 65 -17.02 -13.23 5.14
N CYS A 66 -16.71 -11.92 5.25
CA CYS A 66 -15.32 -11.43 5.42
C CYS A 66 -14.99 -10.35 6.50
N HIS A 67 -15.84 -9.84 7.43
CA HIS A 67 -15.27 -9.02 8.56
C HIS A 67 -16.18 -8.66 9.75
N VAL A 68 -17.18 -7.80 9.55
CA VAL A 68 -17.97 -7.11 10.60
C VAL A 68 -19.38 -7.74 10.69
N MET A 69 -20.07 -7.68 11.83
CA MET A 69 -21.27 -8.47 12.25
C MET A 69 -21.02 -9.67 13.19
N GLU A 70 -19.82 -9.84 13.75
CA GLU A 70 -19.56 -10.95 14.69
C GLU A 70 -20.39 -10.90 15.98
N LYS A 71 -20.16 -9.87 16.82
CA LYS A 71 -20.80 -9.75 18.15
C LYS A 71 -22.32 -9.74 18.04
N GLU A 72 -22.85 -9.10 17.01
CA GLU A 72 -24.28 -8.83 16.87
C GLU A 72 -25.06 -9.94 16.13
N SER A 73 -24.45 -10.57 15.11
CA SER A 73 -25.13 -11.56 14.27
C SER A 73 -24.55 -12.96 14.43
N PHE A 74 -23.24 -13.15 14.29
CA PHE A 74 -22.68 -14.51 14.25
C PHE A 74 -22.51 -15.18 15.61
N MET A 75 -22.65 -14.40 16.70
CA MET A 75 -22.78 -14.92 18.07
C MET A 75 -24.24 -15.15 18.50
N SER A 76 -25.23 -14.69 17.72
CA SER A 76 -26.65 -14.95 18.00
C SER A 76 -26.99 -16.43 17.74
N PRO A 77 -27.57 -17.14 18.73
CA PRO A 77 -28.05 -18.50 18.53
C PRO A 77 -29.12 -18.60 17.44
N GLU A 78 -29.97 -17.58 17.28
CA GLU A 78 -31.02 -17.55 16.25
C GLU A 78 -30.42 -17.52 14.84
N VAL A 79 -29.48 -16.61 14.59
CA VAL A 79 -28.78 -16.49 13.30
C VAL A 79 -27.99 -17.76 12.99
N ALA A 80 -27.26 -18.28 13.98
CA ALA A 80 -26.48 -19.52 13.83
C ALA A 80 -27.36 -20.72 13.49
N ALA A 81 -28.53 -20.85 14.13
CA ALA A 81 -29.46 -21.94 13.85
C ALA A 81 -29.94 -21.92 12.38
N ILE A 82 -30.25 -20.74 11.82
CA ILE A 82 -30.68 -20.61 10.42
C ILE A 82 -29.53 -20.94 9.46
N LEU A 83 -28.34 -20.37 9.70
CA LEU A 83 -27.14 -20.59 8.89
C LEU A 83 -26.75 -22.07 8.84
N ASN A 84 -26.61 -22.71 10.00
CA ASN A 84 -26.17 -24.10 10.11
C ASN A 84 -27.17 -25.08 9.47
N LYS A 85 -28.47 -24.75 9.53
CA LYS A 85 -29.53 -25.60 8.99
C LYS A 85 -29.73 -25.42 7.47
N SER A 86 -29.59 -24.21 6.95
CA SER A 86 -30.09 -23.87 5.60
C SER A 86 -28.99 -23.57 4.59
N PHE A 87 -27.76 -23.27 5.06
CA PHE A 87 -26.66 -22.82 4.22
C PHE A 87 -25.38 -23.63 4.49
N ILE A 88 -24.35 -23.40 3.67
CA ILE A 88 -22.96 -23.76 3.96
C ILE A 88 -22.20 -22.45 4.28
N PRO A 89 -22.04 -22.08 5.55
CA PRO A 89 -21.36 -20.85 5.92
C PRO A 89 -19.85 -21.01 5.74
N ILE A 90 -19.24 -20.16 4.91
CA ILE A 90 -17.80 -20.13 4.62
C ILE A 90 -17.20 -18.82 5.10
N LYS A 91 -16.07 -18.93 5.82
CA LYS A 91 -15.26 -17.80 6.26
C LYS A 91 -14.03 -17.70 5.37
N LEU A 92 -13.79 -16.52 4.80
CA LEU A 92 -12.65 -16.23 3.93
C LEU A 92 -11.79 -15.14 4.55
N ASP A 93 -10.48 -15.31 4.44
CA ASP A 93 -9.51 -14.26 4.71
C ASP A 93 -9.17 -13.56 3.38
N ARG A 94 -9.58 -12.30 3.23
CA ARG A 94 -9.29 -11.48 2.03
C ARG A 94 -7.80 -11.22 1.83
N GLU A 95 -6.99 -11.31 2.88
CA GLU A 95 -5.55 -11.10 2.75
C GLU A 95 -4.88 -12.33 2.14
N GLU A 96 -5.43 -13.53 2.38
CA GLU A 96 -4.98 -14.76 1.73
C GLU A 96 -5.58 -14.95 0.34
N ARG A 97 -6.84 -14.54 0.12
CA ARG A 97 -7.59 -14.74 -1.13
C ARG A 97 -8.27 -13.46 -1.64
N PRO A 98 -7.51 -12.39 -1.92
CA PRO A 98 -8.07 -11.15 -2.48
C PRO A 98 -8.70 -11.39 -3.86
N ASP A 99 -8.16 -12.35 -4.62
CA ASP A 99 -8.65 -12.76 -5.93
C ASP A 99 -10.12 -13.20 -5.93
N ILE A 100 -10.60 -13.77 -4.82
CA ILE A 100 -11.98 -14.19 -4.65
C ILE A 100 -12.83 -13.05 -4.08
N ASP A 101 -12.32 -12.32 -3.09
CA ASP A 101 -13.03 -11.20 -2.46
C ASP A 101 -13.39 -10.11 -3.49
N GLU A 102 -12.45 -9.75 -4.37
CA GLU A 102 -12.66 -8.71 -5.40
C GLU A 102 -13.77 -9.07 -6.40
N VAL A 103 -13.84 -10.33 -6.85
CA VAL A 103 -14.89 -10.80 -7.77
C VAL A 103 -16.27 -10.57 -7.17
N TYR A 104 -16.42 -10.86 -5.89
CA TYR A 104 -17.72 -10.69 -5.22
C TYR A 104 -17.98 -9.26 -4.76
N MET A 105 -16.94 -8.48 -4.45
CA MET A 105 -17.08 -7.04 -4.23
C MET A 105 -17.63 -6.37 -5.50
N ASN A 106 -17.08 -6.70 -6.66
CA ASN A 106 -17.55 -6.20 -7.95
C ASN A 106 -19.02 -6.60 -8.22
N TYR A 107 -19.42 -7.82 -7.86
CA TYR A 107 -20.82 -8.25 -7.94
C TYR A 107 -21.73 -7.39 -7.06
N VAL A 108 -21.38 -7.16 -5.79
CA VAL A 108 -22.20 -6.36 -4.86
C VAL A 108 -22.29 -4.91 -5.33
N GLN A 109 -21.17 -4.32 -5.77
CA GLN A 109 -21.14 -2.96 -6.28
C GLN A 109 -22.00 -2.82 -7.54
N ALA A 110 -21.90 -3.76 -8.49
CA ALA A 110 -22.67 -3.74 -9.73
C ALA A 110 -24.18 -3.93 -9.50
N THR A 111 -24.58 -4.71 -8.50
CA THR A 111 -25.99 -5.03 -8.24
C THR A 111 -26.69 -4.09 -7.27
N THR A 112 -25.95 -3.45 -6.36
CA THR A 112 -26.51 -2.56 -5.33
C THR A 112 -26.15 -1.08 -5.53
N GLY A 113 -25.19 -0.77 -6.42
CA GLY A 113 -24.66 0.58 -6.60
C GLY A 113 -23.69 1.04 -5.49
N SER A 114 -23.49 0.20 -4.46
CA SER A 114 -22.59 0.47 -3.34
C SER A 114 -21.72 -0.76 -3.04
N GLY A 115 -20.50 -0.54 -2.58
CA GLY A 115 -19.60 -1.60 -2.16
C GLY A 115 -18.96 -1.26 -0.82
N GLY A 116 -18.35 -2.25 -0.18
CA GLY A 116 -17.64 -2.06 1.06
C GLY A 116 -17.68 -3.31 1.94
N TRP A 117 -16.88 -3.28 3.00
CA TRP A 117 -16.90 -4.32 4.01
C TRP A 117 -17.76 -3.88 5.21
N PRO A 118 -18.48 -4.80 5.88
CA PRO A 118 -18.46 -6.25 5.69
C PRO A 118 -19.05 -6.70 4.35
N LEU A 119 -18.44 -7.68 3.70
CA LEU A 119 -18.97 -8.30 2.48
C LEU A 119 -19.72 -9.57 2.83
N ASN A 120 -20.99 -9.67 2.42
CA ASN A 120 -21.85 -10.83 2.63
C ASN A 120 -22.48 -11.29 1.32
N VAL A 121 -22.25 -12.54 0.93
CA VAL A 121 -22.64 -13.03 -0.41
C VAL A 121 -23.19 -14.45 -0.34
N PHE A 122 -24.29 -14.67 -1.04
CA PHE A 122 -24.94 -15.98 -1.18
C PHE A 122 -24.64 -16.54 -2.56
N LEU A 123 -24.02 -17.71 -2.61
CA LEU A 123 -23.50 -18.31 -3.83
C LEU A 123 -24.20 -19.65 -4.13
N THR A 124 -24.23 -20.02 -5.40
CA THR A 124 -24.52 -21.38 -5.81
C THR A 124 -23.37 -22.32 -5.42
N SER A 125 -23.58 -23.63 -5.54
CA SER A 125 -22.53 -24.63 -5.33
C SER A 125 -21.41 -24.59 -6.39
N ASP A 126 -21.59 -23.81 -7.45
CA ASP A 126 -20.57 -23.54 -8.47
C ASP A 126 -19.94 -22.14 -8.27
N LEU A 127 -20.13 -21.56 -7.07
CA LEU A 127 -19.59 -20.27 -6.63
C LEU A 127 -20.17 -19.03 -7.32
N GLU A 128 -21.18 -19.20 -8.18
CA GLU A 128 -21.84 -18.08 -8.86
C GLU A 128 -22.71 -17.28 -7.88
N PRO A 129 -22.59 -15.94 -7.80
CA PRO A 129 -23.34 -15.13 -6.85
C PRO A 129 -24.83 -15.00 -7.19
N VAL A 130 -25.68 -15.17 -6.18
CA VAL A 130 -27.15 -15.08 -6.25
C VAL A 130 -27.67 -13.79 -5.65
N PHE A 131 -27.11 -13.39 -4.51
CA PHE A 131 -27.48 -12.18 -3.77
C PHE A 131 -26.32 -11.75 -2.88
N GLY A 132 -26.17 -10.45 -2.62
CA GLY A 132 -25.15 -9.95 -1.72
C GLY A 132 -25.44 -8.54 -1.24
N GLY A 133 -24.70 -8.12 -0.22
CA GLY A 133 -24.82 -6.79 0.37
C GLY A 133 -23.74 -6.56 1.42
N THR A 134 -23.72 -5.35 1.97
CA THR A 134 -22.70 -4.93 2.93
C THR A 134 -23.11 -5.27 4.35
N TYR A 135 -23.90 -4.41 5.01
CA TYR A 135 -24.32 -4.59 6.40
C TYR A 135 -25.82 -4.82 6.53
N TRP A 136 -26.20 -5.82 7.33
CA TRP A 136 -27.58 -6.04 7.78
C TRP A 136 -27.59 -6.14 9.31
N PRO A 137 -28.49 -5.40 10.00
CA PRO A 137 -28.54 -5.44 11.46
C PRO A 137 -28.96 -6.82 11.98
N GLY A 138 -28.34 -7.24 13.07
CA GLY A 138 -28.71 -8.43 13.81
C GLY A 138 -30.00 -8.24 14.62
N PRO A 139 -30.54 -9.33 15.22
CA PRO A 139 -31.84 -9.32 15.90
C PRO A 139 -31.91 -8.39 17.14
N HIS A 140 -30.76 -8.00 17.69
CA HIS A 140 -30.66 -7.18 18.91
C HIS A 140 -29.84 -5.90 18.70
N SER A 141 -29.73 -5.41 17.45
CA SER A 141 -28.95 -4.21 17.15
C SER A 141 -29.43 -2.99 17.92
N SER A 142 -28.50 -2.30 18.60
CA SER A 142 -28.75 -0.96 19.13
C SER A 142 -28.72 0.13 18.04
N THR A 143 -28.31 -0.19 16.80
CA THR A 143 -28.23 0.77 15.68
C THR A 143 -29.58 1.02 14.99
N LEU A 144 -30.58 0.17 15.24
CA LEU A 144 -31.94 0.27 14.68
C LEU A 144 -32.62 1.64 14.87
N PRO A 145 -32.44 2.39 15.99
CA PRO A 145 -33.04 3.71 16.16
C PRO A 145 -32.27 4.86 15.48
N ALA A 146 -30.99 4.69 15.15
CA ALA A 146 -30.11 5.77 14.68
C ALA A 146 -30.24 6.09 13.18
N LEU A 147 -30.83 5.18 12.39
CA LEU A 147 -30.97 5.30 10.93
C LEU A 147 -32.33 5.84 10.45
N GLY A 148 -33.22 6.24 11.37
CA GLY A 148 -34.32 7.16 11.06
C GLY A 148 -35.42 6.67 10.10
N GLY A 149 -35.80 5.39 10.10
CA GLY A 149 -36.96 4.90 9.33
C GLY A 149 -37.66 3.67 9.93
N GLU A 150 -39.00 3.68 9.96
CA GLU A 150 -39.78 2.47 10.26
C GLU A 150 -39.62 1.44 9.11
N GLY A 151 -39.19 0.20 9.42
CA GLY A 151 -39.23 -0.94 8.46
C GLY A 151 -37.90 -1.51 7.97
N HIS A 152 -36.82 -1.50 8.77
CA HIS A 152 -35.54 -2.09 8.35
C HIS A 152 -35.58 -3.63 8.28
N VAL A 153 -35.03 -4.17 7.19
CA VAL A 153 -34.85 -5.61 6.96
C VAL A 153 -33.68 -6.11 7.82
N THR A 154 -33.93 -7.06 8.71
CA THR A 154 -32.91 -7.66 9.57
C THR A 154 -32.13 -8.75 8.84
N PHE A 155 -30.99 -9.16 9.40
CA PHE A 155 -30.23 -10.28 8.84
C PHE A 155 -31.04 -11.60 8.88
N ILE A 156 -31.90 -11.79 9.89
CA ILE A 156 -32.82 -12.94 9.95
C ILE A 156 -33.77 -12.91 8.74
N ASP A 157 -34.38 -11.77 8.44
CA ASP A 157 -35.30 -11.63 7.31
C ASP A 157 -34.62 -11.99 5.98
N ILE A 158 -33.37 -11.56 5.78
CA ILE A 158 -32.57 -11.92 4.60
C ILE A 158 -32.34 -13.44 4.53
N LEU A 159 -31.92 -14.07 5.63
CA LEU A 159 -31.64 -15.51 5.66
C LEU A 159 -32.90 -16.33 5.39
N GLU A 160 -34.03 -15.98 5.98
CA GLU A 160 -35.30 -16.67 5.76
C GLU A 160 -35.80 -16.49 4.33
N LYS A 161 -35.73 -15.25 3.81
CA LYS A 161 -36.13 -14.97 2.44
C LYS A 161 -35.32 -15.78 1.43
N LEU A 162 -34.01 -15.85 1.60
CA LEU A 162 -33.12 -16.57 0.69
C LEU A 162 -33.27 -18.08 0.81
N ARG A 163 -33.50 -18.61 2.02
CA ARG A 163 -33.87 -20.02 2.23
C ARG A 163 -35.11 -20.38 1.42
N ASP A 164 -36.16 -19.59 1.55
CA ASP A 164 -37.46 -19.86 0.91
C ASP A 164 -37.39 -19.70 -0.62
N VAL A 165 -36.68 -18.66 -1.10
CA VAL A 165 -36.44 -18.44 -2.53
C VAL A 165 -35.62 -19.59 -3.13
N TRP A 166 -34.60 -20.09 -2.43
CA TRP A 166 -33.81 -21.23 -2.91
C TRP A 166 -34.65 -22.51 -3.02
N GLN A 167 -35.53 -22.77 -2.04
CA GLN A 167 -36.40 -23.95 -2.06
C GLN A 167 -37.47 -23.89 -3.15
N THR A 168 -38.03 -22.70 -3.41
CA THR A 168 -39.18 -22.54 -4.32
C THR A 168 -38.79 -22.16 -5.75
N GLN A 169 -37.67 -21.47 -5.95
CA GLN A 169 -37.28 -20.85 -7.23
C GLN A 169 -35.84 -21.22 -7.64
N GLN A 170 -35.33 -22.38 -7.23
CA GLN A 170 -33.93 -22.79 -7.41
C GLN A 170 -33.39 -22.61 -8.84
N LEU A 171 -34.17 -23.05 -9.86
CA LEU A 171 -33.76 -22.96 -11.26
C LEU A 171 -33.59 -21.51 -11.72
N ARG A 172 -34.45 -20.60 -11.22
CA ARG A 172 -34.38 -19.17 -11.51
C ARG A 172 -33.13 -18.57 -10.88
N CYS A 173 -32.81 -18.92 -9.63
CA CYS A 173 -31.60 -18.45 -8.94
C CYS A 173 -30.34 -18.87 -9.71
N ARG A 174 -30.24 -20.14 -10.11
CA ARG A 174 -29.09 -20.65 -10.89
C ARG A 174 -28.96 -19.97 -12.25
N LYS A 175 -30.07 -19.74 -12.94
CA LYS A 175 -30.04 -19.04 -14.23
C LYS A 175 -29.59 -17.58 -14.06
N SER A 176 -30.17 -16.87 -13.09
CA SER A 176 -29.79 -15.47 -12.81
C SER A 176 -28.33 -15.34 -12.40
N ALA A 177 -27.82 -16.26 -11.57
CA ALA A 177 -26.42 -16.27 -11.13
C ALA A 177 -25.48 -16.47 -12.33
N LYS A 178 -25.82 -17.39 -13.25
CA LYS A 178 -25.08 -17.59 -14.51
C LYS A 178 -25.08 -16.36 -15.40
N ASP A 179 -26.25 -15.77 -15.61
CA ASP A 179 -26.41 -14.62 -16.50
C ASP A 179 -25.61 -13.41 -15.96
N ILE A 180 -25.64 -13.14 -14.65
CA ILE A 180 -24.87 -12.06 -14.03
C ILE A 180 -23.36 -12.38 -14.04
N THR A 181 -22.96 -13.61 -13.71
CA THR A 181 -21.54 -14.01 -13.75
C THR A 181 -20.96 -13.86 -15.14
N LYS A 182 -21.75 -14.19 -16.18
CA LYS A 182 -21.35 -13.98 -17.57
C LYS A 182 -21.16 -12.49 -17.88
N GLN A 183 -22.10 -11.63 -17.49
CA GLN A 183 -21.99 -10.18 -17.69
C GLN A 183 -20.77 -9.58 -16.98
N LEU A 184 -20.52 -9.99 -15.72
CA LEU A 184 -19.34 -9.55 -14.98
C LEU A 184 -18.03 -10.02 -15.60
N ARG A 185 -18.00 -11.24 -16.14
CA ARG A 185 -16.84 -11.75 -16.89
C ARG A 185 -16.61 -10.95 -18.17
N GLU A 186 -17.65 -10.72 -18.96
CA GLU A 186 -17.54 -9.93 -20.20
C GLU A 186 -17.02 -8.52 -19.89
N PHE A 187 -17.54 -7.88 -18.85
CA PHE A 187 -17.05 -6.58 -18.37
C PHE A 187 -15.57 -6.62 -17.91
N ALA A 188 -15.16 -7.67 -17.20
CA ALA A 188 -13.79 -7.82 -16.70
C ALA A 188 -12.77 -8.19 -17.79
N GLU A 189 -13.17 -8.97 -18.80
CA GLU A 189 -12.31 -9.44 -19.89
C GLU A 189 -12.12 -8.38 -20.98
N GLU A 190 -13.19 -7.67 -21.35
CA GLU A 190 -13.16 -6.65 -22.41
C GLU A 190 -12.57 -5.31 -21.91
N GLY A 191 -12.44 -5.12 -20.59
CA GLY A 191 -12.34 -3.77 -20.03
C GLY A 191 -13.61 -2.98 -20.36
N THR A 192 -13.74 -1.75 -19.90
CA THR A 192 -14.90 -0.91 -20.30
C THR A 192 -14.70 -0.36 -21.71
N GLN A 193 -14.19 -1.16 -22.65
CA GLN A 193 -14.18 -0.83 -24.06
C GLN A 193 -15.63 -0.79 -24.51
N SER A 194 -16.23 0.40 -24.45
CA SER A 194 -17.41 0.70 -25.24
C SER A 194 -17.13 0.20 -26.66
N LYS A 195 -18.13 -0.37 -27.32
CA LYS A 195 -18.07 -0.71 -28.76
C LYS A 195 -18.00 0.57 -29.63
N GLN A 196 -17.25 1.59 -29.22
CA GLN A 196 -16.76 2.61 -30.11
C GLN A 196 -15.74 1.94 -31.02
N LYS A 197 -15.98 2.10 -32.32
CA LYS A 197 -15.24 1.44 -33.38
C LYS A 197 -13.75 1.65 -33.16
N ALA A 198 -12.95 0.64 -33.51
CA ALA A 198 -11.48 0.69 -33.62
C ALA A 198 -10.93 1.78 -34.58
N ALA A 199 -11.73 2.76 -34.98
CA ALA A 199 -11.34 3.94 -35.72
C ALA A 199 -10.93 5.11 -34.82
N ASP A 200 -11.27 5.09 -33.51
CA ASP A 200 -10.88 6.11 -32.52
C ASP A 200 -9.89 5.57 -31.46
N ALA A 201 -9.33 4.36 -31.67
CA ALA A 201 -8.38 3.72 -30.75
C ALA A 201 -6.95 4.31 -30.79
N ASP A 202 -6.82 5.49 -31.37
CA ASP A 202 -5.59 6.28 -31.54
C ASP A 202 -5.76 7.68 -30.88
N GLU A 203 -6.68 7.80 -29.90
CA GLU A 203 -6.68 8.95 -28.99
C GLU A 203 -5.54 8.74 -27.98
N ASP A 204 -4.44 9.46 -28.21
CA ASP A 204 -3.27 9.46 -27.33
C ASP A 204 -3.66 9.96 -25.93
N LEU A 205 -3.13 9.32 -24.89
CA LEU A 205 -3.31 9.78 -23.51
C LEU A 205 -2.34 10.93 -23.25
N GLU A 206 -2.90 12.11 -22.99
CA GLU A 206 -2.15 13.36 -22.90
C GLU A 206 -1.88 13.78 -21.44
N VAL A 207 -0.91 14.70 -21.26
CA VAL A 207 -0.50 15.20 -19.93
C VAL A 207 -1.58 16.09 -19.30
N GLU A 208 -2.49 16.64 -20.11
CA GLU A 208 -3.65 17.44 -19.73
C GLU A 208 -4.58 16.70 -18.75
N LEU A 209 -4.59 15.37 -18.77
CA LEU A 209 -5.33 14.55 -17.81
C LEU A 209 -4.89 14.77 -16.36
N LEU A 210 -3.65 15.22 -16.14
CA LEU A 210 -3.16 15.60 -14.82
C LEU A 210 -3.87 16.85 -14.28
N GLU A 211 -4.20 17.81 -15.14
CA GLU A 211 -4.96 19.00 -14.75
C GLU A 211 -6.36 18.61 -14.29
N GLU A 212 -7.05 17.74 -15.04
CA GLU A 212 -8.39 17.25 -14.68
C GLU A 212 -8.39 16.51 -13.33
N ALA A 213 -7.39 15.64 -13.11
CA ALA A 213 -7.22 14.96 -11.83
C ALA A 213 -6.92 15.95 -10.70
N TYR A 214 -6.07 16.95 -10.92
CA TYR A 214 -5.82 18.01 -9.96
C TYR A 214 -7.09 18.78 -9.59
N GLN A 215 -7.89 19.22 -10.56
CA GLN A 215 -9.14 19.96 -10.33
C GLN A 215 -10.14 19.13 -9.50
N HIS A 216 -10.18 17.81 -9.70
CA HIS A 216 -10.97 16.91 -8.88
C HIS A 216 -10.60 17.01 -7.39
N PHE A 217 -9.30 16.98 -7.06
CA PHE A 217 -8.82 17.04 -5.68
C PHE A 217 -8.94 18.45 -5.10
N ALA A 218 -8.58 19.47 -5.88
CA ALA A 218 -8.68 20.88 -5.47
C ALA A 218 -10.10 21.26 -5.05
N SER A 219 -11.13 20.76 -5.75
CA SER A 219 -12.54 21.01 -5.43
C SER A 219 -13.07 20.28 -4.19
N ARG A 220 -12.35 19.27 -3.68
CA ARG A 220 -12.75 18.42 -2.53
C ARG A 220 -11.90 18.61 -1.29
N PHE A 221 -10.79 19.34 -1.41
CA PHE A 221 -9.88 19.56 -0.31
C PHE A 221 -10.56 20.25 0.88
N ASP A 222 -10.34 19.71 2.07
CA ASP A 222 -10.75 20.32 3.34
C ASP A 222 -9.62 21.24 3.85
N PRO A 223 -9.72 22.57 3.69
CA PRO A 223 -8.65 23.49 4.12
C PRO A 223 -8.51 23.58 5.64
N VAL A 224 -9.54 23.18 6.41
CA VAL A 224 -9.53 23.25 7.87
C VAL A 224 -8.73 22.08 8.42
N ASN A 225 -9.15 20.86 8.09
CA ASN A 225 -8.58 19.63 8.65
C ASN A 225 -7.59 18.92 7.72
N GLY A 226 -7.40 19.37 6.48
CA GLY A 226 -6.67 18.62 5.44
C GLY A 226 -7.43 17.37 4.97
N GLY A 227 -7.06 16.80 3.83
CA GLY A 227 -7.69 15.60 3.24
C GLY A 227 -8.84 15.90 2.27
N PHE A 228 -9.40 14.84 1.66
CA PHE A 228 -10.24 14.95 0.46
C PHE A 228 -11.61 14.24 0.57
N SER A 229 -11.88 13.60 1.70
CA SER A 229 -13.14 12.91 1.97
C SER A 229 -13.82 13.44 3.23
N ARG A 230 -15.12 13.15 3.34
CA ARG A 230 -15.89 13.31 4.58
C ARG A 230 -15.52 12.19 5.56
N ALA A 231 -16.06 12.27 6.78
CA ALA A 231 -15.99 11.20 7.77
C ALA A 231 -16.79 9.95 7.32
N PRO A 232 -16.28 8.71 7.51
CA PRO A 232 -14.92 8.38 7.96
C PRO A 232 -13.87 8.72 6.90
N LYS A 233 -12.70 9.16 7.37
CA LYS A 233 -11.62 9.75 6.56
C LYS A 233 -10.41 8.83 6.46
N PHE A 234 -10.01 8.51 5.24
CA PHE A 234 -8.85 7.67 4.93
C PHE A 234 -7.67 8.51 4.49
N ALA A 235 -6.45 8.01 4.73
CA ALA A 235 -5.22 8.73 4.36
C ALA A 235 -5.02 8.84 2.83
N THR A 236 -5.49 7.84 2.07
CA THR A 236 -5.38 7.76 0.60
C THR A 236 -3.97 8.12 0.05
N PRO A 237 -2.91 7.37 0.42
CA PRO A 237 -1.53 7.75 0.05
C PRO A 237 -1.29 7.89 -1.46
N ALA A 238 -1.93 7.09 -2.31
CA ALA A 238 -1.80 7.22 -3.77
C ALA A 238 -2.19 8.62 -4.28
N ASN A 239 -3.29 9.18 -3.74
CA ASN A 239 -3.74 10.54 -4.08
C ASN A 239 -2.76 11.61 -3.58
N LEU A 240 -2.19 11.40 -2.38
CA LEU A 240 -1.19 12.32 -1.82
C LEU A 240 0.11 12.28 -2.65
N SER A 241 0.55 11.09 -3.07
CA SER A 241 1.71 10.89 -3.93
C SER A 241 1.56 11.67 -5.24
N PHE A 242 0.40 11.56 -5.89
CA PHE A 242 0.09 12.32 -7.10
C PHE A 242 0.22 13.83 -6.91
N LEU A 243 -0.42 14.38 -5.86
CA LEU A 243 -0.38 15.82 -5.59
C LEU A 243 1.04 16.33 -5.29
N ILE A 244 1.85 15.53 -4.59
CA ILE A 244 3.26 15.85 -4.34
C ILE A 244 4.05 15.82 -5.65
N ASN A 245 3.84 14.79 -6.48
CA ASN A 245 4.58 14.59 -7.72
C ASN A 245 4.34 15.67 -8.77
N LEU A 246 3.19 16.36 -8.77
CA LEU A 246 2.96 17.52 -9.66
C LEU A 246 4.06 18.59 -9.55
N SER A 247 4.60 18.79 -8.34
CA SER A 247 5.72 19.73 -8.10
C SER A 247 7.11 19.17 -8.44
N ARG A 248 7.20 17.86 -8.72
CA ARG A 248 8.46 17.11 -8.90
C ARG A 248 8.65 16.63 -10.34
N TYR A 249 7.58 16.64 -11.13
CA TYR A 249 7.63 16.34 -12.55
C TYR A 249 8.45 17.39 -13.32
N PRO A 250 8.94 17.04 -14.53
CA PRO A 250 9.63 18.00 -15.40
C PRO A 250 8.77 19.24 -15.68
N SER A 251 9.42 20.37 -15.98
CA SER A 251 8.75 21.67 -16.15
C SER A 251 7.63 21.65 -17.20
N ALA A 252 7.73 20.78 -18.22
CA ALA A 252 6.69 20.59 -19.22
C ALA A 252 5.31 20.27 -18.62
N VAL A 253 5.25 19.58 -17.48
CA VAL A 253 3.99 19.33 -16.77
C VAL A 253 3.47 20.61 -16.11
N SER A 254 4.36 21.39 -15.50
CA SER A 254 3.97 22.68 -14.88
C SER A 254 3.54 23.72 -15.92
N ASP A 255 4.08 23.65 -17.14
CA ASP A 255 3.65 24.49 -18.27
C ASP A 255 2.21 24.19 -18.72
N ILE A 256 1.73 22.95 -18.50
CA ILE A 256 0.38 22.50 -18.85
C ILE A 256 -0.59 22.68 -17.66
N VAL A 257 -0.26 22.11 -16.50
CA VAL A 257 -1.13 22.12 -15.30
C VAL A 257 -1.18 23.50 -14.63
N GLY A 258 -0.09 24.27 -14.73
CA GLY A 258 0.10 25.55 -14.07
C GLY A 258 1.01 25.48 -12.83
N TYR A 259 1.95 26.43 -12.73
CA TYR A 259 2.93 26.48 -11.64
C TYR A 259 2.28 26.72 -10.27
N ASP A 260 1.25 27.59 -10.21
CA ASP A 260 0.54 27.90 -8.97
C ASP A 260 -0.30 26.69 -8.51
N GLU A 261 -0.88 25.96 -9.45
CA GLU A 261 -1.62 24.72 -9.24
C GLU A 261 -0.72 23.61 -8.69
N CYS A 262 0.46 23.41 -9.29
CA CYS A 262 1.46 22.47 -8.78
C CYS A 262 1.92 22.83 -7.36
N ALA A 263 2.16 24.11 -7.07
CA ALA A 263 2.52 24.57 -5.73
C ALA A 263 1.38 24.35 -4.72
N ARG A 264 0.14 24.63 -5.13
CA ARG A 264 -1.06 24.40 -4.31
C ARG A 264 -1.31 22.91 -4.06
N ALA A 265 -1.03 22.04 -5.02
CA ALA A 265 -1.11 20.59 -4.84
C ALA A 265 -0.19 20.11 -3.70
N LEU A 266 1.06 20.57 -3.70
CA LEU A 266 2.02 20.29 -2.62
C LEU A 266 1.55 20.84 -1.27
N GLU A 267 0.97 22.05 -1.24
CA GLU A 267 0.40 22.63 -0.02
C GLU A 267 -0.75 21.78 0.54
N MET A 268 -1.68 21.35 -0.32
CA MET A 268 -2.82 20.48 0.07
C MET A 268 -2.33 19.16 0.67
N ALA A 269 -1.36 18.51 0.03
CA ALA A 269 -0.78 17.26 0.51
C ALA A 269 -0.05 17.48 1.86
N THR A 270 0.80 18.51 1.96
CA THR A 270 1.56 18.84 3.17
C THR A 270 0.65 19.16 4.35
N LYS A 271 -0.40 19.98 4.13
CA LYS A 271 -1.41 20.30 5.15
C LYS A 271 -2.15 19.05 5.62
N THR A 272 -2.46 18.12 4.71
CA THR A 272 -3.10 16.85 5.05
C THR A 272 -2.21 15.99 5.93
N LEU A 273 -0.96 15.78 5.53
CA LEU A 273 0.03 15.00 6.28
C LEU A 273 0.28 15.58 7.68
N ILE A 274 0.46 16.90 7.81
CA ILE A 274 0.62 17.55 9.12
C ILE A 274 -0.63 17.43 9.98
N SER A 275 -1.83 17.50 9.38
CA SER A 275 -3.08 17.36 10.15
C SER A 275 -3.25 15.93 10.67
N MET A 276 -2.86 14.93 9.87
CA MET A 276 -2.81 13.53 10.30
C MET A 276 -1.78 13.27 11.40
N SER A 277 -0.54 13.78 11.25
CA SER A 277 0.53 13.55 12.24
C SER A 277 0.21 14.18 13.61
N ARG A 278 -0.59 15.25 13.63
CA ARG A 278 -1.12 15.86 14.85
C ARG A 278 -2.41 15.21 15.35
N GLY A 279 -3.11 14.46 14.51
CA GLY A 279 -4.38 13.81 14.83
C GLY A 279 -4.23 12.60 15.75
N GLY A 280 -5.36 12.07 16.21
CA GLY A 280 -5.42 10.80 16.94
C GLY A 280 -5.24 9.57 16.05
N ILE A 281 -5.33 9.74 14.72
CA ILE A 281 -4.91 8.72 13.75
C ILE A 281 -3.42 8.35 13.88
N HIS A 282 -2.59 9.26 14.39
CA HIS A 282 -1.21 8.99 14.71
C HIS A 282 -1.08 8.60 16.20
N ASP A 283 -0.47 7.45 16.49
CA ASP A 283 -0.23 7.02 17.87
C ASP A 283 0.86 7.86 18.53
N GLN A 284 0.43 8.93 19.20
CA GLN A 284 1.27 9.93 19.86
C GLN A 284 2.23 9.35 20.92
N ILE A 285 1.98 8.13 21.41
CA ILE A 285 2.80 7.46 22.42
C ILE A 285 3.65 6.36 21.80
N GLY A 286 3.09 5.60 20.88
CA GLY A 286 3.60 4.28 20.46
C GLY A 286 4.17 4.16 19.07
N HIS A 287 4.13 5.24 18.29
CA HIS A 287 4.46 5.26 16.87
C HIS A 287 3.41 4.56 15.97
N GLY A 288 3.45 4.90 14.68
CA GLY A 288 2.61 4.33 13.63
C GLY A 288 1.21 4.94 13.57
N PHE A 289 0.57 4.77 12.42
CA PHE A 289 -0.75 5.33 12.11
C PHE A 289 -1.84 4.25 12.14
N ALA A 290 -3.00 4.61 12.68
CA ALA A 290 -4.22 3.86 12.49
C ALA A 290 -4.70 3.97 11.03
N ARG A 291 -5.46 2.97 10.58
CA ARG A 291 -5.91 2.81 9.19
C ARG A 291 -6.74 3.98 8.67
N TYR A 292 -7.69 4.46 9.48
CA TYR A 292 -8.55 5.59 9.12
C TYR A 292 -9.06 6.32 10.36
N SER A 293 -9.58 7.53 10.17
CA SER A 293 -10.28 8.29 11.21
C SER A 293 -11.79 8.19 11.05
N VAL A 294 -12.48 7.90 12.15
CA VAL A 294 -13.94 7.97 12.22
C VAL A 294 -14.42 9.41 12.05
N THR A 295 -13.64 10.38 12.53
CA THR A 295 -13.95 11.82 12.51
C THR A 295 -13.28 12.56 11.34
N ALA A 296 -13.85 13.69 10.92
CA ALA A 296 -13.29 14.50 9.84
C ALA A 296 -12.00 15.25 10.20
N ASP A 297 -11.77 15.50 11.49
CA ASP A 297 -10.63 16.25 12.03
C ASP A 297 -9.45 15.34 12.45
N TRP A 298 -9.47 14.06 12.07
CA TRP A 298 -8.45 13.06 12.38
C TRP A 298 -8.32 12.72 13.87
N SER A 299 -9.26 13.15 14.72
CA SER A 299 -9.13 13.03 16.18
C SER A 299 -9.46 11.63 16.73
N LEU A 300 -10.45 10.94 16.18
CA LEU A 300 -10.84 9.59 16.57
C LEU A 300 -10.45 8.58 15.48
N PRO A 301 -9.50 7.66 15.71
CA PRO A 301 -9.17 6.60 14.77
C PRO A 301 -10.06 5.37 14.94
N HIS A 302 -10.11 4.55 13.89
CA HIS A 302 -10.28 3.12 14.06
C HIS A 302 -8.89 2.50 14.30
N PHE A 303 -8.60 2.03 15.50
CA PHE A 303 -7.24 1.82 16.01
C PHE A 303 -6.42 0.68 15.35
N GLU A 304 -6.98 -0.01 14.35
CA GLU A 304 -6.26 -1.01 13.55
C GLU A 304 -5.06 -0.37 12.84
N LYS A 305 -3.90 -1.04 12.88
CA LYS A 305 -2.69 -0.59 12.18
C LYS A 305 -2.26 -1.63 11.16
N MET A 306 -2.25 -1.25 9.89
CA MET A 306 -1.86 -2.14 8.79
C MET A 306 -0.48 -1.78 8.25
N LEU A 307 0.33 -2.79 7.91
CA LEU A 307 1.67 -2.59 7.35
C LEU A 307 1.64 -1.79 6.03
N TYR A 308 0.68 -2.06 5.14
CA TYR A 308 0.58 -1.34 3.87
C TYR A 308 0.25 0.14 4.05
N ASP A 309 -0.49 0.51 5.10
CA ASP A 309 -0.76 1.91 5.42
C ASP A 309 0.52 2.58 5.91
N GLN A 310 1.28 1.93 6.81
CA GLN A 310 2.57 2.47 7.27
C GLN A 310 3.56 2.65 6.12
N ALA A 311 3.71 1.63 5.27
CA ALA A 311 4.67 1.65 4.17
C ALA A 311 4.35 2.77 3.18
N GLN A 312 3.09 2.88 2.76
CA GLN A 312 2.68 3.93 1.83
C GLN A 312 2.77 5.32 2.46
N LEU A 313 2.40 5.46 3.74
CA LEU A 313 2.55 6.73 4.47
C LEU A 313 4.02 7.13 4.56
N LEU A 314 4.92 6.22 4.93
CA LEU A 314 6.35 6.50 4.98
C LEU A 314 6.84 7.03 3.64
N ASN A 315 6.43 6.40 2.52
CA ASN A 315 6.81 6.88 1.19
C ASN A 315 6.34 8.33 0.93
N VAL A 316 5.06 8.64 1.15
CA VAL A 316 4.55 10.00 0.87
C VAL A 316 5.06 11.06 1.86
N TYR A 317 5.36 10.71 3.12
CA TYR A 317 6.00 11.63 4.06
C TYR A 317 7.44 11.93 3.65
N VAL A 318 8.19 10.94 3.16
CA VAL A 318 9.54 11.12 2.61
C VAL A 318 9.50 12.05 1.41
N ASP A 319 8.60 11.78 0.46
CA ASP A 319 8.43 12.58 -0.75
C ASP A 319 8.00 14.03 -0.46
N ALA A 320 7.09 14.22 0.51
CA ALA A 320 6.68 15.54 0.95
C ALA A 320 7.80 16.29 1.71
N PHE A 321 8.61 15.60 2.52
CA PHE A 321 9.72 16.22 3.23
C PHE A 321 10.84 16.66 2.27
N ASP A 322 11.12 15.84 1.27
CA ASP A 322 12.07 16.15 0.20
C ASP A 322 11.66 17.40 -0.60
N SER A 323 10.34 17.62 -0.77
CA SER A 323 9.82 18.75 -1.56
C SER A 323 9.53 20.02 -0.72
N ALA A 324 8.95 19.86 0.47
CA ALA A 324 8.49 20.99 1.30
C ALA A 324 9.45 21.35 2.44
N HIS A 325 10.44 20.50 2.74
CA HIS A 325 11.44 20.68 3.80
C HIS A 325 10.86 21.03 5.18
N ASN A 326 9.65 20.56 5.49
CA ASN A 326 8.98 20.85 6.75
C ASN A 326 9.43 19.85 7.86
N PRO A 327 10.01 20.32 8.99
CA PRO A 327 10.50 19.44 10.05
C PRO A 327 9.44 18.55 10.72
N GLU A 328 8.16 18.91 10.68
CA GLU A 328 7.09 18.06 11.23
C GLU A 328 6.89 16.78 10.41
N LEU A 329 7.15 16.84 9.10
CA LEU A 329 7.14 15.65 8.23
C LEU A 329 8.29 14.70 8.60
N LEU A 330 9.47 15.23 8.87
CA LEU A 330 10.62 14.45 9.33
C LEU A 330 10.33 13.71 10.65
N GLY A 331 9.60 14.36 11.57
CA GLY A 331 9.13 13.72 12.80
C GLY A 331 8.28 12.47 12.52
N ALA A 332 7.36 12.55 11.55
CA ALA A 332 6.53 11.41 11.15
C ALA A 332 7.33 10.32 10.41
N ILE A 333 8.33 10.68 9.62
CA ILE A 333 9.24 9.71 8.96
C ILE A 333 9.93 8.84 10.01
N TYR A 334 10.56 9.46 11.02
CA TYR A 334 11.20 8.73 12.11
C TYR A 334 10.22 7.84 12.86
N ASP A 335 9.01 8.34 13.10
CA ASP A 335 7.96 7.65 13.81
C ASP A 335 7.55 6.35 13.08
N ILE A 336 7.14 6.46 11.81
CA ILE A 336 6.67 5.33 11.01
C ILE A 336 7.80 4.33 10.78
N ALA A 337 9.00 4.79 10.40
CA ALA A 337 10.13 3.89 10.17
C ALA A 337 10.49 3.14 11.46
N THR A 338 10.46 3.80 12.62
CA THR A 338 10.69 3.16 13.92
C THR A 338 9.61 2.14 14.27
N TYR A 339 8.34 2.40 13.94
CA TYR A 339 7.26 1.44 14.14
C TYR A 339 7.47 0.16 13.32
N VAL A 340 7.79 0.31 12.03
CA VAL A 340 7.99 -0.83 11.11
C VAL A 340 9.24 -1.63 11.45
N THR A 341 10.33 -0.98 11.86
CA THR A 341 11.62 -1.65 12.14
C THR A 341 11.79 -2.11 13.58
N ARG A 342 10.71 -2.20 14.36
CA ARG A 342 10.75 -2.70 15.74
C ARG A 342 9.65 -3.72 16.03
N PRO A 343 9.82 -4.56 17.07
CA PRO A 343 8.73 -5.38 17.57
C PRO A 343 7.53 -4.52 17.99
N PRO A 344 6.30 -5.00 17.79
CA PRO A 344 5.99 -6.35 17.34
C PRO A 344 6.04 -6.55 15.82
N ILE A 345 6.08 -5.49 15.00
CA ILE A 345 5.93 -5.58 13.54
C ILE A 345 7.14 -6.22 12.87
N LEU A 346 8.36 -5.83 13.26
CA LEU A 346 9.57 -6.48 12.77
C LEU A 346 9.68 -7.89 13.36
N SER A 347 9.64 -8.89 12.50
CA SER A 347 9.85 -10.27 12.89
C SER A 347 11.33 -10.59 13.11
N PRO A 348 11.67 -11.50 14.05
CA PRO A 348 13.02 -12.02 14.19
C PRO A 348 13.60 -12.66 12.91
N SER A 349 12.74 -13.11 11.99
CA SER A 349 13.16 -13.68 10.69
C SER A 349 13.59 -12.63 9.66
N GLY A 350 13.35 -11.34 9.92
CA GLY A 350 13.75 -10.22 9.06
C GLY A 350 12.64 -9.63 8.19
N GLY A 351 11.47 -10.27 8.07
CA GLY A 351 10.29 -9.71 7.42
C GLY A 351 9.39 -8.91 8.38
N PHE A 352 8.32 -8.31 7.85
CA PHE A 352 7.36 -7.50 8.58
C PHE A 352 5.99 -8.18 8.62
N TYR A 353 5.37 -8.20 9.80
CA TYR A 353 4.02 -8.72 10.02
C TYR A 353 2.93 -7.77 9.49
N SER A 354 1.75 -8.32 9.20
CA SER A 354 0.70 -7.66 8.42
C SER A 354 -0.03 -6.56 9.18
N SER A 355 -0.41 -6.78 10.45
CA SER A 355 -1.22 -5.81 11.18
C SER A 355 -1.29 -6.02 12.70
N GLU A 356 -1.72 -4.96 13.39
CA GLU A 356 -2.24 -5.01 14.76
C GLU A 356 -3.76 -4.72 14.76
N ASP A 357 -4.52 -5.54 15.48
CA ASP A 357 -5.97 -5.42 15.69
C ASP A 357 -6.34 -4.07 16.34
N ALA A 358 -7.56 -3.57 16.10
CA ALA A 358 -8.07 -2.38 16.80
C ALA A 358 -8.47 -2.69 18.24
N ASP A 359 -8.95 -3.92 18.47
CA ASP A 359 -9.58 -4.35 19.70
C ASP A 359 -8.56 -5.00 20.65
N SER A 360 -8.58 -4.59 21.92
CA SER A 360 -7.82 -5.26 22.98
C SER A 360 -8.59 -5.33 24.29
N LEU A 361 -8.12 -6.16 25.22
CA LEU A 361 -8.73 -6.24 26.55
C LEU A 361 -8.38 -4.98 27.35
N PRO A 362 -9.36 -4.27 27.95
CA PRO A 362 -9.07 -3.11 28.80
C PRO A 362 -8.14 -3.46 29.98
N THR A 363 -8.36 -4.63 30.59
CA THR A 363 -7.51 -5.21 31.63
C THR A 363 -7.27 -6.71 31.38
N PRO A 364 -6.20 -7.30 31.93
CA PRO A 364 -5.95 -8.75 31.81
C PRO A 364 -7.06 -9.65 32.38
N SER A 365 -7.96 -9.11 33.21
CA SER A 365 -9.08 -9.83 33.80
C SER A 365 -10.39 -9.73 33.00
N ASP A 366 -10.47 -8.84 32.02
CA ASP A 366 -11.65 -8.70 31.18
C ASP A 366 -11.76 -9.86 30.17
N THR A 367 -12.99 -10.18 29.77
CA THR A 367 -13.28 -11.20 28.76
C THR A 367 -13.60 -10.60 27.40
N ASP A 368 -14.12 -9.38 27.38
CA ASP A 368 -14.56 -8.70 26.17
C ASP A 368 -13.54 -7.64 25.76
N LYS A 369 -13.08 -7.72 24.51
CA LYS A 369 -12.24 -6.69 23.93
C LYS A 369 -13.07 -5.44 23.60
N ARG A 370 -12.42 -4.28 23.69
CA ARG A 370 -12.95 -2.98 23.30
C ARG A 370 -12.06 -2.30 22.29
N GLU A 371 -12.66 -1.50 21.42
CA GLU A 371 -11.94 -0.72 20.43
C GLU A 371 -10.98 0.26 21.12
N GLY A 372 -9.71 0.24 20.73
CA GLY A 372 -8.71 1.21 21.19
C GLY A 372 -8.25 1.09 22.64
N ALA A 373 -8.66 0.04 23.38
CA ALA A 373 -8.41 -0.06 24.83
C ALA A 373 -6.93 0.05 25.22
N PHE A 374 -6.03 -0.41 24.35
CA PHE A 374 -4.59 -0.28 24.53
C PHE A 374 -4.08 1.17 24.39
N TYR A 375 -4.76 2.03 23.62
CA TYR A 375 -4.27 3.33 23.16
C TYR A 375 -4.85 4.53 23.92
N VAL A 376 -6.03 4.39 24.52
CA VAL A 376 -6.76 5.50 25.16
C VAL A 376 -6.41 5.70 26.64
N TRP A 377 -6.68 6.89 27.18
CA TRP A 377 -6.28 7.25 28.56
C TRP A 377 -7.39 7.94 29.33
N THR A 378 -7.52 7.60 30.62
CA THR A 378 -8.32 8.43 31.53
C THR A 378 -7.46 9.56 32.09
N TYR A 379 -8.06 10.73 32.36
CA TYR A 379 -7.31 11.84 32.98
C TYR A 379 -6.70 11.48 34.35
N ARG A 380 -7.39 10.62 35.12
CA ARG A 380 -6.90 10.12 36.41
C ARG A 380 -5.63 9.28 36.27
N GLU A 381 -5.63 8.32 35.35
CA GLU A 381 -4.48 7.48 35.04
C GLU A 381 -3.30 8.34 34.56
N PHE A 382 -3.60 9.29 33.68
CA PHE A 382 -2.63 10.24 33.14
C PHE A 382 -1.90 11.02 34.26
N LYS A 383 -2.65 11.53 35.25
CA LYS A 383 -2.10 12.17 36.46
C LYS A 383 -1.28 11.23 37.34
N GLN A 384 -1.74 10.01 37.52
CA GLN A 384 -1.06 9.03 38.36
C GLN A 384 0.32 8.66 37.80
N ILE A 385 0.45 8.56 36.48
CA ILE A 385 1.70 8.17 35.82
C ILE A 385 2.69 9.35 35.76
N LEU A 386 2.21 10.54 35.39
CA LEU A 386 3.09 11.67 35.11
C LEU A 386 3.39 12.55 36.33
N GLY A 387 2.49 12.55 37.31
CA GLY A 387 2.48 13.54 38.39
C GLY A 387 1.79 14.84 37.95
N GLN A 388 1.29 15.61 38.92
CA GLN A 388 0.35 16.72 38.66
C GLN A 388 0.89 17.77 37.69
N ARG A 389 2.13 18.23 37.87
CA ARG A 389 2.74 19.29 37.04
C ARG A 389 2.84 18.87 35.57
N ASP A 390 3.48 17.73 35.31
CA ASP A 390 3.73 17.25 33.95
C ASP A 390 2.42 16.83 33.27
N ALA A 391 1.49 16.25 34.04
CA ALA A 391 0.17 15.86 33.56
C ALA A 391 -0.64 17.06 33.04
N ASP A 392 -0.61 18.22 33.71
CA ASP A 392 -1.39 19.38 33.26
C ASP A 392 -0.83 19.96 31.94
N VAL A 393 0.50 20.03 31.80
CA VAL A 393 1.17 20.44 30.54
C VAL A 393 0.84 19.47 29.42
N CYS A 394 1.00 18.16 29.66
CA CYS A 394 0.77 17.14 28.65
C CYS A 394 -0.73 16.95 28.32
N ALA A 395 -1.64 17.15 29.28
CA ALA A 395 -3.08 17.14 29.03
C ALA A 395 -3.49 18.26 28.08
N ARG A 396 -2.92 19.46 28.28
CA ARG A 396 -3.13 20.59 27.37
C ARG A 396 -2.52 20.33 25.99
N HIS A 397 -1.33 19.72 25.93
CA HIS A 397 -0.67 19.36 24.67
C HIS A 397 -1.48 18.34 23.85
N TRP A 398 -1.90 17.23 24.47
CA TRP A 398 -2.56 16.10 23.79
C TRP A 398 -4.10 16.11 23.86
N GLY A 399 -4.70 17.17 24.41
CA GLY A 399 -6.15 17.32 24.46
C GLY A 399 -6.86 16.36 25.42
N VAL A 400 -6.24 16.04 26.57
CA VAL A 400 -6.84 15.18 27.59
C VAL A 400 -7.81 16.00 28.45
N LEU A 401 -9.05 15.54 28.55
CA LEU A 401 -10.13 16.14 29.34
C LEU A 401 -10.55 15.22 30.51
N PRO A 402 -11.07 15.78 31.62
CA PRO A 402 -11.50 15.00 32.78
C PRO A 402 -12.52 13.89 32.46
N ASP A 403 -13.50 14.20 31.60
CA ASP A 403 -14.63 13.33 31.25
C ASP A 403 -14.44 12.62 29.89
N GLY A 404 -13.23 12.63 29.34
CA GLY A 404 -12.92 12.11 28.00
C GLY A 404 -13.08 13.16 26.89
N ASN A 405 -12.53 12.86 25.72
CA ASN A 405 -12.52 13.79 24.58
C ASN A 405 -13.18 13.22 23.31
N VAL A 406 -13.85 12.07 23.42
CA VAL A 406 -14.64 11.47 22.35
C VAL A 406 -16.09 11.93 22.50
N ALA A 407 -16.65 12.50 21.44
CA ALA A 407 -18.04 12.93 21.43
C ALA A 407 -18.99 11.72 21.41
N ARG A 408 -20.12 11.81 22.10
CA ARG A 408 -21.06 10.69 22.30
C ARG A 408 -21.63 10.17 20.98
N GLU A 409 -21.83 11.05 20.00
CA GLU A 409 -22.27 10.69 18.65
C GLU A 409 -21.28 9.79 17.90
N ASN A 410 -19.99 9.81 18.28
CA ASN A 410 -18.95 8.98 17.70
C ASN A 410 -18.62 7.75 18.57
N ASP A 411 -19.36 7.53 19.65
CA ASP A 411 -19.22 6.38 20.56
C ASP A 411 -20.57 5.65 20.75
N PRO A 412 -21.11 5.02 19.69
CA PRO A 412 -22.42 4.37 19.74
C PRO A 412 -22.46 3.14 20.66
N HIS A 413 -21.30 2.65 21.11
CA HIS A 413 -21.14 1.45 21.93
C HIS A 413 -20.65 1.75 23.35
N ASP A 414 -20.58 3.03 23.74
CA ASP A 414 -20.14 3.48 25.07
C ASP A 414 -18.73 2.93 25.45
N GLU A 415 -17.86 2.75 24.46
CA GLU A 415 -16.51 2.20 24.62
C GLU A 415 -15.51 3.24 25.13
N PHE A 416 -15.76 4.53 24.88
CA PHE A 416 -14.87 5.65 25.15
C PHE A 416 -15.32 6.56 26.31
N ILE A 417 -16.27 6.12 27.14
CA ILE A 417 -16.69 6.87 28.33
C ILE A 417 -15.47 7.17 29.24
N ASN A 418 -15.23 8.45 29.52
CA ASN A 418 -14.07 8.98 30.27
C ASN A 418 -12.69 8.71 29.64
N GLN A 419 -12.66 8.26 28.38
CA GLN A 419 -11.45 7.96 27.65
C GLN A 419 -11.01 9.14 26.78
N ASN A 420 -9.70 9.30 26.65
CA ASN A 420 -9.09 10.32 25.82
C ASN A 420 -8.23 9.69 24.74
N VAL A 421 -8.47 10.10 23.51
CA VAL A 421 -7.60 9.86 22.36
C VAL A 421 -6.62 11.01 22.25
N LEU A 422 -5.33 10.72 22.29
CA LEU A 422 -4.30 11.75 22.30
C LEU A 422 -4.14 12.36 20.91
N SER A 423 -4.21 13.69 20.80
CA SER A 423 -3.94 14.44 19.58
C SER A 423 -3.30 15.79 19.92
N ILE A 424 -2.36 16.27 19.12
CA ILE A 424 -1.64 17.52 19.39
C ILE A 424 -2.60 18.70 19.18
N LYS A 425 -3.09 19.27 20.30
CA LYS A 425 -3.95 20.46 20.31
C LYS A 425 -3.15 21.77 20.45
N VAL A 426 -1.97 21.72 21.07
CA VAL A 426 -1.17 22.91 21.38
C VAL A 426 0.31 22.64 21.20
N THR A 427 1.00 23.55 20.52
CA THR A 427 2.43 23.43 20.26
C THR A 427 3.28 23.84 21.48
N PRO A 428 4.51 23.32 21.62
CA PRO A 428 5.42 23.69 22.72
C PRO A 428 5.62 25.20 22.94
N PRO A 429 5.79 26.06 21.90
CA PRO A 429 5.92 27.51 22.10
C PRO A 429 4.70 28.16 22.77
N LYS A 430 3.49 27.66 22.52
CA LYS A 430 2.26 28.17 23.13
C LYS A 430 2.14 27.71 24.58
N LEU A 431 2.47 26.44 24.84
CA LEU A 431 2.50 25.88 26.20
C LEU A 431 3.51 26.60 27.10
N ALA A 432 4.69 26.95 26.56
CA ALA A 432 5.70 27.72 27.28
C ALA A 432 5.13 29.03 27.83
N LYS A 433 4.36 29.75 27.00
CA LYS A 433 3.66 30.98 27.40
C LYS A 433 2.53 30.73 28.40
N GLU A 434 1.70 29.70 28.17
CA GLU A 434 0.54 29.39 29.05
C GLU A 434 0.98 28.96 30.46
N PHE A 435 2.07 28.20 30.57
CA PHE A 435 2.53 27.64 31.85
C PHE A 435 3.70 28.42 32.49
N GLY A 436 4.19 29.48 31.85
CA GLY A 436 5.32 30.27 32.35
C GLY A 436 6.62 29.49 32.41
N LEU A 437 6.85 28.59 31.45
CA LEU A 437 8.04 27.74 31.33
C LEU A 437 8.86 28.14 30.10
N SER A 438 10.12 27.71 30.02
CA SER A 438 10.86 27.78 28.75
C SER A 438 10.34 26.73 27.77
N GLU A 439 10.48 26.99 26.46
CA GLU A 439 10.10 26.04 25.42
C GLU A 439 10.89 24.73 25.54
N GLU A 440 12.19 24.82 25.83
CA GLU A 440 13.05 23.65 26.07
C GLU A 440 12.55 22.78 27.23
N GLU A 441 12.09 23.41 28.32
CA GLU A 441 11.54 22.69 29.47
C GLU A 441 10.22 21.99 29.10
N VAL A 442 9.34 22.65 28.35
CA VAL A 442 8.10 22.05 27.84
C VAL A 442 8.39 20.84 26.93
N VAL A 443 9.33 20.98 26.00
CA VAL A 443 9.74 19.87 25.12
C VAL A 443 10.31 18.71 25.92
N LYS A 444 11.11 19.00 26.96
CA LYS A 444 11.64 17.97 27.87
C LYS A 444 10.53 17.27 28.65
N ILE A 445 9.54 18.01 29.15
CA ILE A 445 8.36 17.45 29.82
C ILE A 445 7.60 16.52 28.87
N ILE A 446 7.28 16.97 27.66
CA ILE A 446 6.54 16.16 26.67
C ILE A 446 7.29 14.87 26.34
N LYS A 447 8.60 14.95 26.05
CA LYS A 447 9.43 13.78 25.73
C LYS A 447 9.47 12.78 26.89
N ALA A 448 9.79 13.25 28.10
CA ALA A 448 9.86 12.37 29.27
C ALA A 448 8.50 11.76 29.63
N SER A 449 7.41 12.52 29.49
CA SER A 449 6.05 12.03 29.70
C SER A 449 5.64 10.99 28.68
N ARG A 450 5.98 11.19 27.40
CA ARG A 450 5.73 10.20 26.34
C ARG A 450 6.41 8.86 26.67
N ASP A 451 7.66 8.90 27.14
CA ASP A 451 8.42 7.71 27.49
C ASP A 451 7.80 6.98 28.70
N LYS A 452 7.39 7.72 29.75
CA LYS A 452 6.69 7.15 30.92
C LYS A 452 5.36 6.50 30.55
N LEU A 453 4.55 7.17 29.72
CA LEU A 453 3.28 6.62 29.23
C LEU A 453 3.50 5.37 28.40
N ARG A 454 4.51 5.38 27.53
CA ARG A 454 4.90 4.21 26.74
C ARG A 454 5.29 3.05 27.65
N GLU A 455 6.21 3.25 28.59
CA GLU A 455 6.64 2.21 29.54
C GLU A 455 5.45 1.63 30.31
N TYR A 456 4.55 2.47 30.79
CA TYR A 456 3.32 2.02 31.46
C TYR A 456 2.46 1.17 30.52
N ARG A 457 2.18 1.67 29.32
CA ARG A 457 1.32 0.99 28.33
C ARG A 457 1.88 -0.38 27.96
N GLU A 458 3.17 -0.46 27.65
CA GLU A 458 3.84 -1.71 27.24
C GLU A 458 3.96 -2.73 28.39
N SER A 459 4.02 -2.28 29.65
CA SER A 459 4.20 -3.18 30.80
C SER A 459 2.91 -3.57 31.52
N LYS A 460 1.83 -2.79 31.38
CA LYS A 460 0.59 -2.97 32.15
C LYS A 460 -0.65 -3.31 31.33
N ARG A 461 -0.71 -2.91 30.06
CA ARG A 461 -1.91 -3.11 29.23
C ARG A 461 -1.79 -4.36 28.36
N VAL A 462 -2.95 -4.90 27.99
CA VAL A 462 -3.02 -6.01 27.02
C VAL A 462 -2.92 -5.40 25.62
N ARG A 463 -1.86 -5.76 24.90
CA ARG A 463 -1.64 -5.34 23.50
C ARG A 463 -2.72 -5.93 22.60
N PRO A 464 -3.13 -5.24 21.52
CA PRO A 464 -4.01 -5.83 20.52
C PRO A 464 -3.40 -7.08 19.89
N GLY A 465 -4.26 -7.90 19.27
CA GLY A 465 -3.81 -9.09 18.56
C GLY A 465 -2.90 -8.72 17.40
N LEU A 466 -1.79 -9.44 17.23
CA LEU A 466 -0.93 -9.33 16.06
C LEU A 466 -1.40 -10.33 15.00
N ASP A 467 -1.68 -9.86 13.79
CA ASP A 467 -1.71 -10.75 12.63
C ASP A 467 -0.27 -10.91 12.14
N ASP A 468 0.28 -12.09 12.38
CA ASP A 468 1.68 -12.45 12.15
C ASP A 468 1.92 -13.06 10.76
N LYS A 469 0.97 -12.89 9.82
CA LYS A 469 1.21 -13.22 8.41
C LYS A 469 2.21 -12.22 7.82
N MET A 470 3.24 -12.72 7.15
CA MET A 470 4.06 -11.89 6.27
C MET A 470 3.53 -12.01 4.85
N ILE A 471 3.02 -10.90 4.32
CA ILE A 471 2.47 -10.82 2.96
C ILE A 471 3.50 -10.16 2.04
N VAL A 472 3.84 -10.81 0.93
CA VAL A 472 4.91 -10.36 0.01
C VAL A 472 4.65 -8.95 -0.51
N SER A 473 3.45 -8.67 -1.04
CA SER A 473 3.06 -7.35 -1.54
C SER A 473 3.30 -6.24 -0.50
N TRP A 474 2.87 -6.43 0.74
CA TRP A 474 2.99 -5.40 1.78
C TRP A 474 4.43 -5.22 2.26
N ASN A 475 5.19 -6.31 2.33
CA ASN A 475 6.62 -6.23 2.59
C ASN A 475 7.36 -5.53 1.44
N GLY A 476 6.94 -5.74 0.18
CA GLY A 476 7.48 -5.03 -0.99
C GLY A 476 7.33 -3.52 -0.88
N LEU A 477 6.15 -3.04 -0.49
CA LEU A 477 5.91 -1.62 -0.20
C LEU A 477 6.81 -1.12 0.94
N ALA A 478 6.94 -1.88 2.03
CA ALA A 478 7.76 -1.50 3.18
C ALA A 478 9.26 -1.44 2.82
N ILE A 479 9.75 -2.38 2.02
CA ILE A 479 11.13 -2.42 1.51
C ILE A 479 11.43 -1.14 0.72
N GLY A 480 10.56 -0.77 -0.23
CA GLY A 480 10.75 0.44 -1.04
C GLY A 480 10.72 1.71 -0.20
N ALA A 481 9.74 1.83 0.71
CA ALA A 481 9.60 3.00 1.57
C ALA A 481 10.81 3.17 2.54
N LEU A 482 11.31 2.08 3.13
CA LEU A 482 12.50 2.10 3.98
C LEU A 482 13.78 2.40 3.18
N ALA A 483 13.90 1.88 1.96
CA ALA A 483 15.00 2.18 1.06
C ALA A 483 15.05 3.69 0.74
N LYS A 484 13.93 4.26 0.29
CA LYS A 484 13.82 5.71 0.03
C LYS A 484 14.06 6.55 1.28
N CYS A 485 13.47 6.17 2.42
CA CYS A 485 13.71 6.81 3.72
C CYS A 485 15.20 6.84 4.08
N SER A 486 15.92 5.74 3.86
CA SER A 486 17.36 5.70 4.13
C SER A 486 18.18 6.68 3.30
N VAL A 487 17.78 6.93 2.05
CA VAL A 487 18.46 7.89 1.17
C VAL A 487 18.31 9.31 1.69
N VAL A 488 17.09 9.70 2.06
CA VAL A 488 16.81 11.05 2.59
C VAL A 488 17.45 11.28 3.96
N LEU A 489 17.53 10.23 4.80
CA LEU A 489 18.16 10.34 6.11
C LEU A 489 19.69 10.25 6.07
N GLU A 490 20.32 9.86 4.97
CA GLU A 490 21.78 9.66 4.93
C GLU A 490 22.55 10.95 5.30
N ASP A 491 22.04 12.12 4.87
CA ASP A 491 22.63 13.43 5.18
C ASP A 491 22.13 14.05 6.50
N VAL A 492 21.07 13.49 7.11
CA VAL A 492 20.43 14.01 8.33
C VAL A 492 20.80 13.20 9.57
N ASP A 493 20.72 11.87 9.48
CA ASP A 493 21.00 10.90 10.53
C ASP A 493 21.44 9.57 9.91
N ARG A 494 22.74 9.51 9.61
CA ARG A 494 23.38 8.34 8.96
C ARG A 494 23.19 7.04 9.73
N ALA A 495 23.10 7.08 11.06
CA ALA A 495 22.89 5.88 11.87
C ALA A 495 21.49 5.30 11.64
N LYS A 496 20.47 6.17 11.63
CA LYS A 496 19.09 5.76 11.32
C LYS A 496 18.89 5.37 9.87
N ALA A 497 19.53 6.07 8.93
CA ALA A 497 19.57 5.65 7.53
C ALA A 497 20.06 4.20 7.38
N GLN A 498 21.18 3.85 8.03
CA GLN A 498 21.73 2.50 7.99
C GLN A 498 20.83 1.46 8.66
N GLU A 499 20.23 1.77 9.81
CA GLU A 499 19.29 0.89 10.52
C GLU A 499 18.09 0.54 9.63
N PHE A 500 17.47 1.54 9.01
CA PHE A 500 16.28 1.35 8.18
C PHE A 500 16.60 0.65 6.85
N ARG A 501 17.75 0.96 6.23
CA ARG A 501 18.23 0.26 5.03
C ARG A 501 18.46 -1.22 5.32
N LEU A 502 19.12 -1.54 6.43
CA LEU A 502 19.40 -2.93 6.81
C LEU A 502 18.09 -3.73 7.04
N ALA A 503 17.06 -3.11 7.59
CA ALA A 503 15.75 -3.76 7.73
C ALA A 503 15.14 -4.11 6.35
N ALA A 504 15.22 -3.20 5.37
CA ALA A 504 14.77 -3.46 4.00
C ALA A 504 15.58 -4.59 3.31
N GLU A 505 16.91 -4.58 3.47
CA GLU A 505 17.79 -5.63 2.93
C GLU A 505 17.48 -7.01 3.52
N ASN A 506 17.23 -7.08 4.83
CA ASN A 506 16.87 -8.31 5.52
C ASN A 506 15.50 -8.85 5.06
N ALA A 507 14.51 -7.98 4.89
CA ALA A 507 13.19 -8.38 4.40
C ALA A 507 13.25 -8.90 2.96
N ALA A 508 13.99 -8.22 2.07
CA ALA A 508 14.19 -8.67 0.69
C ALA A 508 14.90 -10.03 0.64
N LYS A 509 15.94 -10.22 1.47
CA LYS A 509 16.65 -11.50 1.61
C LYS A 509 15.74 -12.61 2.12
N PHE A 510 14.93 -12.32 3.14
CA PHE A 510 13.97 -13.27 3.71
C PHE A 510 12.97 -13.76 2.64
N ILE A 511 12.33 -12.84 1.91
CA ILE A 511 11.36 -13.19 0.85
C ILE A 511 12.02 -14.06 -0.21
N ARG A 512 13.23 -13.68 -0.68
CA ARG A 512 13.96 -14.44 -1.70
C ARG A 512 14.29 -15.86 -1.23
N GLN A 513 14.50 -16.09 0.06
CA GLN A 513 14.86 -17.39 0.63
C GLN A 513 13.65 -18.26 0.98
N SER A 514 12.55 -17.66 1.44
CA SER A 514 11.41 -18.39 2.02
C SER A 514 10.18 -18.42 1.14
N LEU A 515 10.02 -17.47 0.22
CA LEU A 515 8.79 -17.25 -0.55
C LEU A 515 9.01 -17.16 -2.06
N PHE A 516 10.21 -17.45 -2.55
CA PHE A 516 10.54 -17.42 -3.97
C PHE A 516 11.18 -18.73 -4.43
N ASP A 517 10.78 -19.23 -5.59
CA ASP A 517 11.44 -20.35 -6.27
C ASP A 517 12.25 -19.84 -7.46
N PRO A 518 13.59 -19.85 -7.38
CA PRO A 518 14.46 -19.36 -8.45
C PRO A 518 14.33 -20.11 -9.77
N ALA A 519 13.90 -21.38 -9.75
CA ALA A 519 13.83 -22.20 -10.96
C ALA A 519 12.61 -21.84 -11.82
N SER A 520 11.45 -21.62 -11.19
CA SER A 520 10.21 -21.25 -11.89
C SER A 520 9.95 -19.76 -11.93
N GLY A 521 10.56 -18.96 -11.04
CA GLY A 521 10.21 -17.56 -10.81
C GLY A 521 8.92 -17.39 -9.97
N GLN A 522 8.37 -18.47 -9.41
CA GLN A 522 7.13 -18.40 -8.65
C GLN A 522 7.34 -17.81 -7.25
N LEU A 523 6.44 -16.92 -6.83
CA LEU A 523 6.28 -16.43 -5.47
C LEU A 523 5.14 -17.15 -4.76
N TRP A 524 5.24 -17.25 -3.44
CA TRP A 524 4.13 -17.55 -2.55
C TRP A 524 3.75 -16.29 -1.79
N ARG A 525 2.45 -16.05 -1.62
CA ARG A 525 1.97 -14.79 -1.04
C ARG A 525 2.31 -14.64 0.44
N ILE A 526 2.23 -15.73 1.21
CA ILE A 526 2.20 -15.69 2.68
C ILE A 526 3.28 -16.58 3.27
N TYR A 527 3.95 -16.08 4.30
CA TYR A 527 4.72 -16.88 5.26
C TYR A 527 4.14 -16.73 6.66
N ARG A 528 4.02 -17.85 7.38
CA ARG A 528 3.53 -17.89 8.77
C ARG A 528 3.93 -19.19 9.47
N ASP A 529 4.08 -19.16 10.80
CA ASP A 529 4.38 -20.34 11.64
C ASP A 529 5.64 -21.12 11.19
N GLY A 530 6.63 -20.42 10.62
CA GLY A 530 7.90 -21.02 10.19
C GLY A 530 7.88 -21.65 8.79
N GLU A 531 6.76 -21.56 8.07
CA GLU A 531 6.59 -22.13 6.74
C GLU A 531 5.86 -21.19 5.77
N ARG A 532 6.02 -21.44 4.48
CA ARG A 532 5.24 -20.74 3.44
C ARG A 532 3.82 -21.33 3.37
N GLY A 533 2.85 -20.48 3.01
CA GLY A 533 1.50 -20.92 2.66
C GLY A 533 1.41 -21.54 1.26
N ASP A 534 0.21 -21.99 0.90
CA ASP A 534 -0.04 -22.69 -0.37
C ASP A 534 -0.53 -21.75 -1.49
N THR A 535 -0.91 -20.52 -1.16
CA THR A 535 -1.39 -19.53 -2.13
C THR A 535 -0.24 -18.99 -2.99
N PRO A 536 -0.27 -19.16 -4.33
CA PRO A 536 0.68 -18.49 -5.23
C PRO A 536 0.59 -16.97 -5.13
N GLY A 537 1.69 -16.28 -5.41
CA GLY A 537 1.71 -14.82 -5.47
C GLY A 537 0.76 -14.27 -6.54
N PHE A 538 0.12 -13.15 -6.21
CA PHE A 538 -0.72 -12.38 -7.13
C PHE A 538 0.07 -11.21 -7.74
N ALA A 539 -0.51 -10.50 -8.70
CA ALA A 539 0.19 -9.43 -9.42
C ALA A 539 0.73 -8.32 -8.50
N ASP A 540 0.06 -8.03 -7.38
CA ASP A 540 0.50 -7.11 -6.33
C ASP A 540 1.79 -7.60 -5.64
N ASP A 541 1.91 -8.90 -5.35
CA ASP A 541 3.09 -9.49 -4.73
C ASP A 541 4.34 -9.33 -5.59
N TYR A 542 4.21 -9.54 -6.90
CA TYR A 542 5.32 -9.35 -7.84
C TYR A 542 5.62 -7.86 -8.07
N SER A 543 4.59 -7.06 -8.32
CA SER A 543 4.77 -5.66 -8.73
C SER A 543 5.30 -4.79 -7.59
N TYR A 544 4.79 -4.93 -6.37
CA TYR A 544 5.24 -4.12 -5.24
C TYR A 544 6.62 -4.55 -4.78
N LEU A 545 6.93 -5.86 -4.80
CA LEU A 545 8.27 -6.34 -4.48
C LEU A 545 9.27 -5.87 -5.55
N ALA A 546 8.94 -5.96 -6.84
CA ALA A 546 9.80 -5.44 -7.90
C ALA A 546 10.06 -3.93 -7.74
N SER A 547 9.03 -3.13 -7.45
CA SER A 547 9.18 -1.70 -7.18
C SER A 547 10.10 -1.44 -5.97
N GLY A 548 9.87 -2.14 -4.86
CA GLY A 548 10.69 -2.00 -3.66
C GLY A 548 12.15 -2.45 -3.87
N LEU A 549 12.39 -3.44 -4.72
CA LEU A 549 13.73 -3.88 -5.10
C LEU A 549 14.45 -2.86 -6.01
N ILE A 550 13.73 -2.17 -6.89
CA ILE A 550 14.31 -1.07 -7.69
C ILE A 550 14.69 0.09 -6.77
N ASP A 551 13.84 0.44 -5.80
CA ASP A 551 14.15 1.47 -4.80
C ASP A 551 15.34 1.06 -3.91
N LEU A 552 15.42 -0.22 -3.53
CA LEU A 552 16.54 -0.76 -2.77
C LEU A 552 17.84 -0.78 -3.59
N TYR A 553 17.74 -1.03 -4.91
CA TYR A 553 18.84 -0.82 -5.84
C TYR A 553 19.29 0.65 -5.84
N GLU A 554 18.40 1.64 -5.94
CA GLU A 554 18.82 3.05 -5.95
C GLU A 554 19.37 3.54 -4.59
N ALA A 555 18.97 2.89 -3.49
CA ALA A 555 19.52 3.15 -2.17
C ALA A 555 20.95 2.61 -1.99
N THR A 556 21.27 1.46 -2.59
CA THR A 556 22.52 0.70 -2.34
C THR A 556 23.49 0.67 -3.53
N PHE A 557 22.94 0.75 -4.73
CA PHE A 557 23.52 0.39 -6.03
C PHE A 557 24.09 -1.04 -6.08
N ASP A 558 23.44 -1.98 -5.39
CA ASP A 558 23.70 -3.42 -5.53
C ASP A 558 22.81 -4.02 -6.63
N ASP A 559 23.43 -4.39 -7.76
CA ASP A 559 22.71 -4.86 -8.96
C ASP A 559 21.94 -6.18 -8.76
N SER A 560 22.18 -6.90 -7.67
CA SER A 560 21.46 -8.14 -7.36
C SER A 560 19.98 -7.89 -7.05
N TYR A 561 19.63 -6.70 -6.57
CA TYR A 561 18.24 -6.29 -6.36
C TYR A 561 17.54 -6.00 -7.69
N LEU A 562 18.23 -5.30 -8.61
CA LEU A 562 17.71 -5.01 -9.95
C LEU A 562 17.56 -6.28 -10.79
N GLN A 563 18.50 -7.23 -10.70
CA GLN A 563 18.37 -8.57 -11.27
C GLN A 563 17.12 -9.30 -10.78
N PHE A 564 16.86 -9.22 -9.47
CA PHE A 564 15.69 -9.86 -8.90
C PHE A 564 14.39 -9.18 -9.34
N ALA A 565 14.35 -7.84 -9.36
CA ALA A 565 13.22 -7.08 -9.90
C ALA A 565 12.91 -7.43 -11.36
N GLU A 566 13.94 -7.54 -12.22
CA GLU A 566 13.76 -7.96 -13.62
C GLU A 566 13.18 -9.38 -13.72
N GLN A 567 13.67 -10.33 -12.90
CA GLN A 567 13.16 -11.70 -12.87
C GLN A 567 11.67 -11.75 -12.50
N LEU A 568 11.24 -10.95 -11.51
CA LEU A 568 9.84 -10.83 -11.11
C LEU A 568 8.99 -10.21 -12.22
N GLN A 569 9.48 -9.15 -12.89
CA GLN A 569 8.79 -8.53 -14.02
C GLN A 569 8.64 -9.48 -15.21
N GLN A 570 9.65 -10.31 -15.49
CA GLN A 570 9.58 -11.32 -16.55
C GLN A 570 8.55 -12.41 -16.24
N TYR A 571 8.40 -12.80 -14.98
CA TYR A 571 7.34 -13.71 -14.56
C TYR A 571 5.96 -13.09 -14.77
N LEU A 572 5.77 -11.81 -14.40
CA LEU A 572 4.55 -11.05 -14.68
C LEU A 572 4.22 -11.05 -16.18
N ASN A 573 5.21 -10.72 -17.02
CA ASN A 573 5.05 -10.66 -18.48
C ASN A 573 4.65 -12.01 -19.09
N THR A 574 5.07 -13.11 -18.47
CA THR A 574 4.82 -14.46 -18.97
C THR A 574 3.45 -15.00 -18.53
N TYR A 575 3.07 -14.80 -17.26
CA TYR A 575 1.93 -15.50 -16.66
C TYR A 575 0.73 -14.61 -16.36
N PHE A 576 0.91 -13.29 -16.28
CA PHE A 576 -0.15 -12.35 -15.90
C PHE A 576 -0.60 -11.46 -17.05
N LEU A 577 0.28 -11.20 -18.03
CA LEU A 577 -0.04 -10.39 -19.20
C LEU A 577 -1.23 -10.99 -19.97
N GLY A 578 -2.26 -10.18 -20.22
CA GLY A 578 -3.43 -10.57 -20.97
C GLY A 578 -3.13 -10.59 -22.48
N PRO A 579 -3.60 -11.63 -23.21
CA PRO A 579 -3.52 -11.59 -24.67
C PRO A 579 -4.38 -10.42 -25.14
N GLY A 580 -3.86 -9.55 -25.99
CA GLY A 580 -4.72 -8.54 -26.60
C GLY A 580 -5.25 -8.96 -27.96
N PRO A 581 -6.04 -8.08 -28.60
CA PRO A 581 -6.78 -8.42 -29.79
C PRO A 581 -5.84 -8.89 -30.89
N THR A 582 -6.12 -10.08 -31.44
CA THR A 582 -5.49 -10.53 -32.67
C THR A 582 -5.87 -9.53 -33.77
N PRO A 583 -4.89 -8.93 -34.48
CA PRO A 583 -5.21 -8.08 -35.60
C PRO A 583 -6.05 -8.88 -36.59
N THR A 584 -7.25 -8.37 -36.90
CA THR A 584 -8.08 -8.95 -37.95
C THR A 584 -7.31 -8.78 -39.26
N PRO A 585 -7.13 -9.83 -40.09
CA PRO A 585 -6.49 -9.67 -41.38
C PRO A 585 -7.34 -8.71 -42.21
N SER A 586 -6.84 -7.49 -42.39
CA SER A 586 -7.42 -6.51 -43.29
C SER A 586 -7.54 -7.15 -44.67
N LEU A 587 -8.72 -7.00 -45.29
CA LEU A 587 -8.98 -7.36 -46.68
C LEU A 587 -8.24 -6.37 -47.61
N ALA A 588 -6.92 -6.26 -47.46
CA ALA A 588 -6.07 -5.52 -48.37
C ALA A 588 -5.59 -6.49 -49.45
N THR A 589 -6.00 -6.16 -50.68
CA THR A 589 -5.67 -6.78 -51.95
C THR A 589 -4.23 -7.27 -52.07
N SER A 590 -4.10 -8.47 -52.60
CA SER A 590 -2.88 -9.13 -53.08
C SER A 590 -1.86 -8.18 -53.72
N THR A 591 -0.66 -8.06 -53.16
CA THR A 591 0.62 -8.48 -53.79
C THR A 591 1.84 -8.18 -52.90
N THR A 592 2.73 -9.18 -52.83
CA THR A 592 4.17 -9.14 -52.50
C THR A 592 4.68 -8.87 -51.07
N THR A 593 5.31 -9.94 -50.54
CA THR A 593 6.52 -10.07 -49.70
C THR A 593 6.54 -9.56 -48.25
N GLU A 594 6.77 -10.53 -47.35
CA GLU A 594 7.26 -10.45 -45.97
C GLU A 594 6.55 -9.45 -45.04
N SER A 595 5.33 -9.80 -44.65
CA SER A 595 4.69 -9.20 -43.48
C SER A 595 5.20 -9.91 -42.21
N THR A 596 6.08 -9.24 -41.46
CA THR A 596 6.21 -9.47 -40.02
C THR A 596 4.81 -9.39 -39.41
N PRO A 597 4.34 -10.35 -38.58
CA PRO A 597 3.05 -10.20 -37.93
C PRO A 597 3.10 -8.91 -37.11
N ALA A 598 2.14 -8.00 -37.32
CA ALA A 598 1.95 -6.89 -36.39
C ALA A 598 1.83 -7.49 -34.98
N PRO A 599 2.59 -6.99 -33.99
CA PRO A 599 2.55 -7.56 -32.64
C PRO A 599 1.10 -7.50 -32.15
N SER A 600 0.59 -8.63 -31.65
CA SER A 600 -0.66 -8.63 -30.89
C SER A 600 -0.49 -7.59 -29.80
N SER A 601 -1.35 -6.57 -29.77
CA SER A 601 -1.41 -5.67 -28.63
C SER A 601 -1.62 -6.51 -27.37
N SER A 602 -1.10 -6.09 -26.22
CA SER A 602 -1.45 -6.70 -24.94
C SER A 602 -2.60 -5.93 -24.30
N THR A 603 -3.32 -6.56 -23.36
CA THR A 603 -4.46 -5.93 -22.67
C THR A 603 -4.18 -5.77 -21.17
N GLY A 604 -2.95 -5.39 -20.79
CA GLY A 604 -2.56 -5.21 -19.39
C GLY A 604 -2.47 -6.53 -18.62
N TYR A 605 -2.32 -6.47 -17.30
CA TYR A 605 -2.01 -7.61 -16.44
C TYR A 605 -3.21 -8.01 -15.58
N TYR A 606 -3.53 -9.31 -15.60
CA TYR A 606 -4.49 -9.88 -14.67
C TYR A 606 -3.93 -9.91 -13.25
N THR A 607 -4.79 -9.96 -12.23
CA THR A 607 -4.40 -10.07 -10.82
C THR A 607 -3.89 -11.46 -10.44
N THR A 608 -4.33 -12.50 -11.13
CA THR A 608 -3.94 -13.91 -10.88
C THR A 608 -3.16 -14.49 -12.06
N PRO A 609 -2.27 -15.49 -11.86
CA PRO A 609 -1.53 -16.11 -12.96
C PRO A 609 -2.41 -17.01 -13.83
N SER A 610 -2.07 -17.15 -15.11
CA SER A 610 -2.79 -17.98 -16.09
C SER A 610 -2.80 -19.49 -15.75
N THR A 611 -1.90 -19.92 -14.87
CA THR A 611 -1.71 -21.31 -14.44
C THR A 611 -2.49 -21.71 -13.18
N ILE A 612 -3.20 -20.76 -12.54
CA ILE A 612 -3.84 -20.98 -11.23
C ILE A 612 -4.82 -22.17 -11.20
N HIS A 613 -5.41 -22.52 -12.35
CA HIS A 613 -6.33 -23.65 -12.49
C HIS A 613 -5.70 -25.04 -12.27
N GLN A 614 -4.36 -25.16 -12.24
CA GLN A 614 -3.69 -26.47 -12.25
C GLN A 614 -3.05 -26.89 -10.92
N ALA A 615 -2.98 -26.00 -9.92
CA ALA A 615 -1.99 -26.15 -8.85
C ALA A 615 -2.51 -26.43 -7.42
N SER A 616 -3.81 -26.29 -7.10
CA SER A 616 -4.25 -26.44 -5.71
C SER A 616 -5.64 -27.03 -5.56
N GLY A 617 -5.87 -27.78 -4.48
CA GLY A 617 -7.19 -28.30 -4.08
C GLY A 617 -8.18 -27.21 -3.62
N HIS A 618 -7.86 -25.94 -3.90
CA HIS A 618 -8.66 -24.77 -3.58
C HIS A 618 -9.35 -24.22 -4.83
N PRO A 619 -10.56 -23.66 -4.70
CA PRO A 619 -11.26 -23.06 -5.83
C PRO A 619 -10.52 -21.83 -6.36
N ALA A 620 -10.42 -21.76 -7.68
CA ALA A 620 -9.99 -20.57 -8.43
C ALA A 620 -11.12 -19.52 -8.48
N PRO A 621 -10.81 -18.23 -8.72
CA PRO A 621 -11.85 -17.22 -8.91
C PRO A 621 -12.66 -17.53 -10.17
N LEU A 622 -13.90 -17.03 -10.22
CA LEU A 622 -14.81 -17.26 -11.36
C LEU A 622 -14.21 -16.76 -12.68
N PHE A 623 -13.54 -15.61 -12.63
CA PHE A 623 -12.83 -14.97 -13.74
C PHE A 623 -11.64 -14.20 -13.18
N ARG A 624 -10.69 -13.86 -14.06
CA ARG A 624 -9.50 -13.08 -13.70
C ARG A 624 -9.82 -11.60 -13.88
N LEU A 625 -9.41 -10.78 -12.94
CA LEU A 625 -9.61 -9.32 -12.98
C LEU A 625 -8.34 -8.62 -13.43
N LYS A 626 -8.48 -7.41 -13.99
CA LYS A 626 -7.39 -6.47 -14.20
C LYS A 626 -7.75 -5.21 -13.41
N THR A 627 -6.91 -4.87 -12.44
CA THR A 627 -7.16 -3.71 -11.58
C THR A 627 -6.26 -2.58 -12.02
N GLY A 628 -6.89 -1.48 -12.48
CA GLY A 628 -6.22 -0.25 -12.92
C GLY A 628 -6.33 0.90 -11.92
N THR A 629 -7.36 0.91 -11.08
CA THR A 629 -7.65 2.00 -10.13
C THR A 629 -6.87 1.88 -8.83
N ASP A 630 -6.42 3.01 -8.29
CA ASP A 630 -5.80 3.09 -6.97
C ASP A 630 -6.86 3.04 -5.86
N SER A 631 -6.55 2.34 -4.76
CA SER A 631 -7.45 2.06 -3.64
C SER A 631 -6.71 2.22 -2.30
N SER A 632 -7.05 1.44 -1.26
CA SER A 632 -6.29 1.34 -0.01
C SER A 632 -4.83 0.91 -0.24
N THR A 633 -4.59 0.24 -1.36
CA THR A 633 -3.26 -0.06 -1.91
C THR A 633 -3.18 0.50 -3.33
N PRO A 634 -1.97 0.70 -3.89
CA PRO A 634 -1.80 1.15 -5.26
C PRO A 634 -2.44 0.16 -6.26
N SER A 635 -2.66 0.60 -7.49
CA SER A 635 -3.07 -0.29 -8.58
C SER A 635 -1.92 -1.23 -8.97
N PRO A 636 -2.12 -2.56 -9.02
CA PRO A 636 -1.11 -3.47 -9.53
C PRO A 636 -0.67 -3.12 -10.96
N ASN A 637 -1.61 -2.78 -11.86
CA ASN A 637 -1.24 -2.37 -13.22
C ASN A 637 -0.51 -1.02 -13.25
N GLY A 638 -0.88 -0.09 -12.36
CA GLY A 638 -0.16 1.17 -12.17
C GLY A 638 1.31 0.92 -11.81
N VAL A 639 1.56 0.16 -10.76
CA VAL A 639 2.92 -0.16 -10.31
C VAL A 639 3.69 -1.00 -11.34
N ILE A 640 3.04 -1.93 -12.04
CA ILE A 640 3.67 -2.67 -13.14
C ILE A 640 4.12 -1.73 -14.25
N ALA A 641 3.26 -0.81 -14.68
CA ALA A 641 3.59 0.16 -15.73
C ALA A 641 4.75 1.10 -15.31
N GLN A 642 4.78 1.53 -14.05
CA GLN A 642 5.90 2.29 -13.46
C GLN A 642 7.20 1.47 -13.47
N ASN A 643 7.15 0.22 -13.00
CA ASN A 643 8.31 -0.68 -13.00
C ASN A 643 8.84 -0.91 -14.41
N LEU A 644 7.96 -1.17 -15.38
CA LEU A 644 8.32 -1.33 -16.79
C LEU A 644 9.02 -0.08 -17.34
N LEU A 645 8.49 1.11 -17.04
CA LEU A 645 9.10 2.36 -17.50
C LEU A 645 10.49 2.57 -16.87
N ARG A 646 10.62 2.37 -15.56
CA ARG A 646 11.92 2.45 -14.85
C ARG A 646 12.91 1.41 -15.39
N LEU A 647 12.50 0.15 -15.54
CA LEU A 647 13.33 -0.93 -16.08
C LEU A 647 13.75 -0.66 -17.53
N SER A 648 12.89 -0.05 -18.36
CA SER A 648 13.24 0.32 -19.73
C SER A 648 14.44 1.26 -19.77
N THR A 649 14.49 2.24 -18.86
CA THR A 649 15.58 3.21 -18.74
C THR A 649 16.82 2.60 -18.07
N LEU A 650 16.63 1.82 -17.00
CA LEU A 650 17.74 1.18 -16.27
C LEU A 650 18.47 0.14 -17.13
N LEU A 651 17.73 -0.64 -17.93
CA LEU A 651 18.28 -1.76 -18.69
C LEU A 651 18.50 -1.45 -20.18
N GLU A 652 18.09 -0.26 -20.64
CA GLU A 652 18.05 0.14 -22.04
C GLU A 652 17.33 -0.92 -22.90
N ASP A 653 16.05 -1.16 -22.58
CA ASP A 653 15.23 -2.17 -23.23
C ASP A 653 13.83 -1.62 -23.60
N ASP A 654 13.68 -1.28 -24.88
CA ASP A 654 12.44 -0.74 -25.45
C ASP A 654 11.25 -1.70 -25.33
N THR A 655 11.49 -3.00 -25.11
CA THR A 655 10.41 -3.97 -24.86
C THR A 655 9.61 -3.56 -23.64
N TYR A 656 10.29 -3.12 -22.57
CA TYR A 656 9.61 -2.69 -21.35
C TYR A 656 8.88 -1.37 -21.55
N LYS A 657 9.45 -0.41 -22.28
CA LYS A 657 8.78 0.86 -22.61
C LYS A 657 7.48 0.63 -23.40
N ARG A 658 7.52 -0.28 -24.39
CA ARG A 658 6.34 -0.69 -25.15
C ARG A 658 5.28 -1.34 -24.27
N LEU A 659 5.67 -2.28 -23.39
CA LEU A 659 4.74 -2.92 -22.46
C LEU A 659 4.12 -1.92 -21.47
N ALA A 660 4.89 -0.92 -21.02
CA ALA A 660 4.36 0.16 -20.18
C ALA A 660 3.24 0.91 -20.92
N ARG A 661 3.49 1.34 -22.17
CA ARG A 661 2.48 2.01 -23.01
C ARG A 661 1.24 1.15 -23.25
N GLU A 662 1.41 -0.13 -23.59
CA GLU A 662 0.28 -1.05 -23.78
C GLU A 662 -0.54 -1.26 -22.49
N THR A 663 0.13 -1.25 -21.33
CA THR A 663 -0.53 -1.36 -20.02
C THR A 663 -1.37 -0.14 -19.71
N VAL A 664 -0.83 1.07 -19.96
CA VAL A 664 -1.59 2.32 -19.79
C VAL A 664 -2.78 2.37 -20.76
N ASN A 665 -2.55 2.05 -22.04
CA ASN A 665 -3.58 2.08 -23.07
C ASN A 665 -4.72 1.09 -22.84
N THR A 666 -4.49 0.04 -22.05
CA THR A 666 -5.54 -0.90 -21.64
C THR A 666 -6.67 -0.20 -20.87
N PHE A 667 -6.35 0.86 -20.11
CA PHE A 667 -7.29 1.62 -19.29
C PHE A 667 -7.60 3.01 -19.86
N ALA A 668 -7.25 3.28 -21.13
CA ALA A 668 -7.33 4.63 -21.69
C ALA A 668 -8.73 5.25 -21.59
N VAL A 669 -9.77 4.48 -21.89
CA VAL A 669 -11.17 4.94 -21.84
C VAL A 669 -11.55 5.36 -20.43
N GLU A 670 -11.24 4.53 -19.43
CA GLU A 670 -11.55 4.80 -18.03
C GLU A 670 -10.71 5.96 -17.47
N VAL A 671 -9.44 6.06 -17.86
CA VAL A 671 -8.54 7.15 -17.47
C VAL A 671 -9.04 8.48 -18.01
N MET A 672 -9.45 8.56 -19.29
CA MET A 672 -10.00 9.79 -19.86
C MET A 672 -11.31 10.23 -19.20
N GLN A 673 -12.15 9.27 -18.77
CA GLN A 673 -13.41 9.61 -18.10
C GLN A 673 -13.21 10.01 -16.63
N HIS A 674 -12.28 9.34 -15.93
CA HIS A 674 -12.11 9.44 -14.49
C HIS A 674 -10.63 9.42 -14.08
N PRO A 675 -9.80 10.39 -14.51
CA PRO A 675 -8.34 10.34 -14.33
C PRO A 675 -7.92 10.29 -12.85
N PHE A 676 -8.69 10.91 -11.97
CA PHE A 676 -8.47 10.92 -10.52
C PHE A 676 -8.53 9.53 -9.83
N LEU A 677 -9.06 8.49 -10.50
CA LEU A 677 -9.05 7.11 -9.99
C LEU A 677 -7.79 6.32 -10.40
N PHE A 678 -6.99 6.85 -11.33
CA PHE A 678 -5.87 6.16 -11.97
C PHE A 678 -4.56 6.94 -11.81
N VAL A 679 -4.40 7.63 -10.69
CA VAL A 679 -3.27 8.53 -10.46
C VAL A 679 -1.91 7.83 -10.59
N GLY A 680 -1.82 6.54 -10.27
CA GLY A 680 -0.61 5.74 -10.50
C GLY A 680 -0.26 5.56 -11.98
N LEU A 681 -1.24 5.49 -12.88
CA LEU A 681 -1.03 5.45 -14.34
C LEU A 681 -0.71 6.83 -14.92
N LEU A 682 -1.23 7.91 -14.33
CA LEU A 682 -0.90 9.28 -14.75
C LEU A 682 0.62 9.56 -14.63
N ASP A 683 1.27 9.04 -13.57
CA ASP A 683 2.74 9.10 -13.41
C ASP A 683 3.49 8.47 -14.60
N VAL A 684 2.95 7.38 -15.15
CA VAL A 684 3.54 6.69 -16.30
C VAL A 684 3.30 7.45 -17.59
N ILE A 685 2.13 8.08 -17.75
CA ILE A 685 1.83 8.96 -18.91
C ILE A 685 2.86 10.08 -18.98
N VAL A 686 3.17 10.73 -17.86
CA VAL A 686 4.21 11.78 -17.83
C VAL A 686 5.54 11.24 -18.36
N GLY A 687 6.03 10.12 -17.83
CA GLY A 687 7.32 9.59 -18.27
C GLY A 687 7.33 9.02 -19.70
N LEU A 688 6.17 8.61 -20.24
CA LEU A 688 6.02 8.17 -21.62
C LEU A 688 6.01 9.34 -22.62
N GLU A 689 5.36 10.46 -22.27
CA GLU A 689 5.15 11.59 -23.16
C GLU A 689 6.22 12.69 -23.02
N VAL A 690 6.62 13.01 -21.78
CA VAL A 690 7.69 13.98 -21.51
C VAL A 690 9.08 13.35 -21.57
N GLY A 691 9.15 12.04 -21.31
CA GLY A 691 10.39 11.27 -21.27
C GLY A 691 10.93 11.08 -19.85
N VAL A 692 11.88 10.13 -19.73
CA VAL A 692 12.54 9.79 -18.47
C VAL A 692 13.96 10.34 -18.47
N LYS A 693 14.35 11.02 -17.40
CA LYS A 693 15.71 11.49 -17.15
C LYS A 693 16.58 10.33 -16.66
N GLY A 694 17.43 9.79 -17.52
CA GLY A 694 18.39 8.75 -17.19
C GLY A 694 19.73 9.34 -16.72
N ILE A 695 20.22 8.93 -15.55
CA ILE A 695 21.50 9.40 -15.00
C ILE A 695 22.39 8.19 -14.76
N VAL A 696 23.54 8.12 -15.44
CA VAL A 696 24.53 7.06 -15.25
C VAL A 696 25.79 7.66 -14.64
N GLY A 697 26.06 7.37 -13.38
CA GLY A 697 27.33 7.68 -12.73
C GLY A 697 28.39 6.63 -13.04
N VAL A 698 29.53 7.07 -13.56
CA VAL A 698 30.67 6.22 -13.90
C VAL A 698 31.82 6.48 -12.94
N ILE A 699 32.21 5.44 -12.20
CA ILE A 699 33.36 5.47 -11.29
C ILE A 699 34.55 4.88 -12.04
N GLY A 700 35.49 5.74 -12.40
CA GLY A 700 36.64 5.39 -13.23
C GLY A 700 38.00 5.58 -12.55
N GLN A 701 38.10 6.42 -11.52
CA GLN A 701 39.35 6.78 -10.84
C GLN A 701 39.47 6.19 -9.44
N SER A 702 40.69 5.87 -9.00
CA SER A 702 40.96 5.44 -7.62
C SER A 702 40.85 6.61 -6.64
N ASP A 703 40.56 6.33 -5.38
CA ASP A 703 40.53 7.35 -4.31
C ASP A 703 41.91 8.02 -4.15
N HIS A 704 42.99 7.30 -4.48
CA HIS A 704 44.36 7.83 -4.49
C HIS A 704 44.66 8.81 -5.62
N ASP A 705 44.02 8.65 -6.78
CA ASP A 705 44.23 9.52 -7.95
C ASP A 705 43.48 10.85 -7.82
N MET A 706 42.39 10.89 -7.04
CA MET A 706 41.63 12.12 -6.78
C MET A 706 42.43 13.15 -5.96
N GLY A 707 43.38 12.72 -5.12
CA GLY A 707 44.23 13.60 -4.31
C GLY A 707 45.36 14.31 -5.07
N LYS A 708 45.54 14.05 -6.37
CA LYS A 708 46.63 14.61 -7.19
C LYS A 708 46.16 15.61 -8.26
N GLY A 709 44.84 15.83 -8.40
CA GLY A 709 44.26 16.81 -9.32
C GLY A 709 43.99 18.15 -8.63
N GLU A 710 44.55 19.23 -9.19
CA GLU A 710 44.31 20.65 -8.85
C GLU A 710 45.03 21.24 -7.62
N ALA A 711 46.36 21.31 -7.74
CA ALA A 711 47.07 22.54 -7.37
C ALA A 711 47.18 23.42 -8.63
N VAL A 712 46.15 24.21 -8.94
CA VAL A 712 46.20 25.23 -10.01
C VAL A 712 45.99 26.61 -9.38
N ASP A 713 47.13 27.31 -9.22
CA ASP A 713 47.33 28.76 -9.22
C ASP A 713 46.27 29.68 -8.61
N ALA A 714 46.28 29.80 -7.28
CA ALA A 714 45.83 31.01 -6.59
C ALA A 714 46.93 32.09 -6.65
N LYS A 715 47.10 32.75 -7.80
CA LYS A 715 47.83 34.03 -7.93
C LYS A 715 47.22 34.92 -9.02
N GLY A 716 46.64 36.04 -8.59
CA GLY A 716 46.11 37.14 -9.42
C GLY A 716 44.59 37.21 -9.30
N GLU A 717 43.94 38.32 -8.92
CA GLU A 717 44.32 39.71 -8.89
C GLU A 717 43.61 40.41 -7.72
N ALA A 718 44.36 41.26 -7.02
CA ALA A 718 43.80 42.27 -6.14
C ALA A 718 43.55 43.54 -6.96
N GLY A 719 42.37 44.15 -6.82
CA GLY A 719 42.13 45.53 -7.23
C GLY A 719 40.83 45.72 -8.01
N GLY A 720 39.84 46.35 -7.36
CA GLY A 720 38.60 46.75 -8.01
C GLY A 720 37.61 47.36 -7.02
N ASP A 721 37.94 48.56 -6.54
CA ASP A 721 37.05 49.50 -5.84
C ASP A 721 35.77 49.73 -6.65
N VAL A 722 34.59 49.49 -6.07
CA VAL A 722 33.33 50.11 -6.51
C VAL A 722 32.47 50.44 -5.29
N ASP A 723 32.32 51.75 -5.06
CA ASP A 723 31.36 52.40 -4.18
C ASP A 723 29.94 51.85 -4.33
N MET A 724 29.31 51.44 -3.22
CA MET A 724 27.85 51.38 -3.12
C MET A 724 27.35 52.23 -1.96
N LYS A 725 26.48 53.16 -2.31
CA LYS A 725 25.74 54.09 -1.46
C LYS A 725 24.89 53.34 -0.43
N MET A 726 24.87 53.89 0.77
CA MET A 726 23.94 53.55 1.84
C MET A 726 22.53 54.02 1.49
N GLU A 727 21.56 53.10 1.53
CA GLU A 727 20.18 53.40 1.89
C GLU A 727 19.83 52.54 3.11
N GLU A 728 19.47 53.22 4.20
CA GLU A 728 18.97 52.66 5.45
C GLU A 728 17.56 52.09 5.23
N ASP A 729 17.32 50.85 5.66
CA ASP A 729 15.97 50.46 6.06
C ASP A 729 15.94 49.35 7.14
N ALA A 730 15.11 49.63 8.13
CA ALA A 730 14.34 48.77 9.03
C ALA A 730 15.02 47.58 9.75
N ALA A 731 15.10 47.74 11.07
CA ALA A 731 15.38 46.72 12.06
C ALA A 731 14.38 45.55 12.05
N GLY A 732 14.90 44.33 12.09
CA GLY A 732 14.19 43.10 12.45
C GLY A 732 15.16 42.14 13.15
N GLU A 733 15.04 42.03 14.47
CA GLU A 733 15.84 41.13 15.31
C GLU A 733 15.54 39.66 14.97
N ALA A 734 16.51 38.98 14.34
CA ALA A 734 16.51 37.53 14.20
C ALA A 734 16.97 36.88 15.52
N VAL A 735 16.11 36.07 16.11
CA VAL A 735 16.42 35.23 17.28
C VAL A 735 17.33 34.07 16.82
N PRO A 736 18.47 33.82 17.50
CA PRO A 736 19.39 32.75 17.11
C PRO A 736 18.84 31.38 17.56
N VAL A 737 18.67 30.47 16.61
CA VAL A 737 18.43 29.05 16.87
C VAL A 737 19.75 28.40 17.34
N PRO A 738 19.77 27.61 18.43
CA PRO A 738 20.99 26.95 18.86
C PRO A 738 21.36 25.80 17.91
N VAL A 739 22.47 26.00 17.19
CA VAL A 739 23.17 24.97 16.42
C VAL A 739 23.79 23.94 17.37
N PRO A 740 23.63 22.62 17.17
CA PRO A 740 24.43 21.63 17.89
C PRO A 740 25.85 21.60 17.33
N VAL A 741 26.76 22.15 18.14
CA VAL A 741 28.14 21.70 18.45
C VAL A 741 28.85 20.79 17.42
N ALA A 742 29.87 21.41 16.79
CA ALA A 742 31.15 20.86 16.32
C ALA A 742 31.13 19.65 15.37
N GLU A 743 31.27 19.98 14.07
CA GLU A 743 31.76 19.08 13.03
C GLU A 743 33.05 18.37 13.48
N ALA A 744 32.96 17.06 13.71
CA ALA A 744 34.10 16.20 13.46
C ALA A 744 34.42 16.34 11.96
N ALA A 745 35.65 16.75 11.62
CA ALA A 745 36.10 16.84 10.23
C ALA A 745 35.73 15.56 9.49
N ALA A 746 34.76 15.65 8.58
CA ALA A 746 34.27 14.50 7.83
C ALA A 746 35.45 13.91 7.06
N ALA A 747 35.64 12.59 7.16
CA ALA A 747 36.62 11.88 6.35
C ALA A 747 36.40 12.22 4.86
N PRO A 748 37.46 12.35 4.04
CA PRO A 748 37.30 12.61 2.62
C PRO A 748 36.41 11.53 2.00
N LEU A 749 35.36 11.96 1.28
CA LEU A 749 34.43 11.06 0.60
C LEU A 749 35.19 10.20 -0.42
N SER A 750 34.86 8.92 -0.48
CA SER A 750 35.35 8.04 -1.56
C SER A 750 34.85 8.51 -2.93
N ALA A 751 35.55 8.15 -4.01
CA ALA A 751 35.13 8.42 -5.38
C ALA A 751 33.71 7.90 -5.65
N ARG A 752 33.37 6.74 -5.08
CA ARG A 752 32.03 6.15 -5.15
C ARG A 752 30.98 7.04 -4.48
N GLU A 753 31.23 7.49 -3.25
CA GLU A 753 30.31 8.36 -2.52
C GLU A 753 30.12 9.71 -3.22
N MET A 754 31.18 10.27 -3.78
CA MET A 754 31.12 11.52 -4.53
C MET A 754 30.26 11.39 -5.79
N VAL A 755 30.46 10.32 -6.59
CA VAL A 755 29.66 10.05 -7.79
C VAL A 755 28.20 9.83 -7.43
N ILE A 756 27.92 9.04 -6.38
CA ILE A 756 26.55 8.80 -5.90
C ILE A 756 25.88 10.10 -5.48
N ARG A 757 26.56 10.92 -4.66
CA ARG A 757 26.02 12.19 -4.19
C ARG A 757 25.71 13.13 -5.35
N ARG A 758 26.62 13.21 -6.34
CA ARG A 758 26.42 14.03 -7.53
C ARG A 758 25.29 13.51 -8.40
N ALA A 759 25.17 12.19 -8.58
CA ALA A 759 24.10 11.56 -9.35
C ALA A 759 22.73 11.81 -8.71
N ARG A 760 22.62 11.67 -7.39
CA ARG A 760 21.38 11.99 -6.64
C ARG A 760 21.02 13.47 -6.74
N ALA A 761 21.99 14.36 -6.59
CA ALA A 761 21.77 15.79 -6.75
C ALA A 761 21.30 16.17 -8.17
N GLU A 762 21.81 15.49 -9.20
CA GLU A 762 21.39 15.69 -10.59
C GLU A 762 19.99 15.10 -10.88
N ALA A 763 19.63 14.01 -10.21
CA ALA A 763 18.27 13.44 -10.27
C ALA A 763 17.24 14.38 -9.60
N GLY A 764 17.65 15.07 -8.54
CA GLY A 764 16.82 16.00 -7.80
C GLY A 764 15.56 15.33 -7.24
N ALA A 765 14.49 16.12 -7.08
CA ALA A 765 13.23 15.63 -6.55
C ALA A 765 12.53 14.59 -7.47
N ALA A 766 12.90 14.51 -8.75
CA ALA A 766 12.31 13.56 -9.70
C ALA A 766 12.78 12.10 -9.47
N ALA A 767 13.83 11.88 -8.68
CA ALA A 767 14.46 10.57 -8.45
C ALA A 767 13.52 9.48 -7.91
N SER A 768 12.42 9.88 -7.28
CA SER A 768 11.43 8.98 -6.67
C SER A 768 10.20 8.72 -7.54
N THR A 769 10.11 9.41 -8.69
CA THR A 769 9.03 9.30 -9.69
C THR A 769 9.44 8.33 -10.80
N SER A 770 8.51 7.93 -11.69
CA SER A 770 8.88 7.17 -12.89
C SER A 770 9.59 8.00 -13.96
N THR A 771 9.83 9.30 -13.71
CA THR A 771 10.41 10.25 -14.67
C THR A 771 11.92 10.45 -14.50
N ALA A 772 12.55 9.79 -13.53
CA ALA A 772 14.00 9.73 -13.44
C ALA A 772 14.49 8.33 -13.04
N ALA A 773 15.68 7.95 -13.50
CA ALA A 773 16.33 6.70 -13.11
C ALA A 773 17.83 6.93 -12.91
N VAL A 774 18.37 6.42 -11.81
CA VAL A 774 19.79 6.57 -11.48
C VAL A 774 20.50 5.22 -11.49
N LEU A 775 21.58 5.14 -12.26
CA LEU A 775 22.49 4.00 -12.30
C LEU A 775 23.88 4.41 -11.89
N ILE A 776 24.58 3.48 -11.25
CA ILE A 776 26.00 3.61 -10.92
C ILE A 776 26.73 2.40 -11.47
N ILE A 777 27.83 2.63 -12.18
CA ILE A 777 28.75 1.59 -12.61
C ILE A 777 30.18 1.88 -12.16
N ASP A 778 30.84 0.84 -11.69
CA ASP A 778 32.26 0.84 -11.36
C ASP A 778 33.05 0.13 -12.46
N VAL A 779 33.95 0.88 -13.09
CA VAL A 779 34.79 0.40 -14.19
C VAL A 779 36.28 0.45 -13.85
N ARG A 780 36.63 0.69 -12.58
CA ARG A 780 38.03 0.76 -12.12
C ARG A 780 38.75 -0.56 -12.40
N THR A 781 40.01 -0.44 -12.79
CA THR A 781 40.88 -1.58 -13.12
C THR A 781 42.03 -1.65 -12.12
N GLY A 782 42.05 -2.66 -11.25
CA GLY A 782 43.28 -3.06 -10.56
C GLY A 782 43.57 -2.45 -9.18
N ASP A 783 42.57 -2.24 -8.32
CA ASP A 783 42.84 -2.03 -6.89
C ASP A 783 42.84 -3.37 -6.13
N SER A 784 43.77 -3.54 -5.18
CA SER A 784 43.81 -4.70 -4.26
C SER A 784 42.77 -4.62 -3.14
N ASP A 785 41.89 -3.61 -3.17
CA ASP A 785 40.84 -3.38 -2.18
C ASP A 785 39.62 -4.26 -2.47
N ALA A 786 39.22 -5.05 -1.46
CA ALA A 786 38.06 -5.93 -1.52
C ALA A 786 36.76 -5.17 -1.80
N ALA A 787 36.62 -3.92 -1.32
CA ALA A 787 35.43 -3.10 -1.56
C ALA A 787 35.31 -2.66 -3.03
N VAL A 788 36.44 -2.33 -3.66
CA VAL A 788 36.50 -2.01 -5.10
C VAL A 788 36.19 -3.25 -5.93
N SER A 789 36.76 -4.41 -5.55
CA SER A 789 36.47 -5.67 -6.23
C SER A 789 35.00 -6.06 -6.17
N ASP A 790 34.34 -5.91 -5.01
CA ASP A 790 32.90 -6.17 -4.85
C ASP A 790 32.06 -5.20 -5.70
N SER A 791 32.38 -3.90 -5.69
CA SER A 791 31.72 -2.86 -6.49
C SER A 791 31.82 -3.11 -8.00
N VAL A 792 33.00 -3.51 -8.49
CA VAL A 792 33.21 -3.88 -9.90
C VAL A 792 32.43 -5.16 -10.25
N GLN A 793 32.41 -6.14 -9.36
CA GLN A 793 31.63 -7.37 -9.57
C GLN A 793 30.12 -7.09 -9.67
N LYS A 794 29.60 -6.23 -8.79
CA LYS A 794 28.22 -5.70 -8.79
C LYS A 794 27.90 -4.75 -9.95
N SER A 795 28.88 -4.40 -10.78
CA SER A 795 28.64 -3.64 -12.01
C SER A 795 28.68 -4.54 -13.25
N SER A 796 29.13 -5.78 -13.11
CA SER A 796 29.43 -6.67 -14.23
C SER A 796 28.19 -7.21 -14.93
N TRP A 797 27.08 -7.42 -14.21
CA TRP A 797 25.82 -7.83 -14.83
C TRP A 797 25.19 -6.64 -15.57
N LEU A 798 25.09 -5.48 -14.92
CA LEU A 798 24.57 -4.25 -15.53
C LEU A 798 25.29 -3.88 -16.83
N ARG A 799 26.64 -3.91 -16.83
CA ARG A 799 27.44 -3.64 -18.05
C ARG A 799 27.20 -4.61 -19.19
N ARG A 800 26.80 -5.86 -18.90
CA ARG A 800 26.46 -6.86 -19.93
C ARG A 800 25.01 -6.72 -20.39
N ARG A 801 24.09 -6.46 -19.46
CA ARG A 801 22.65 -6.38 -19.67
C ARG A 801 22.23 -5.10 -20.40
N ASN A 802 22.82 -3.95 -20.03
CA ASN A 802 22.55 -2.66 -20.65
C ASN A 802 23.55 -2.40 -21.80
N VAL A 803 23.02 -2.17 -23.01
CA VAL A 803 23.82 -2.04 -24.23
C VAL A 803 24.68 -0.79 -24.26
N LEU A 804 24.24 0.32 -23.66
CA LEU A 804 24.99 1.58 -23.60
C LEU A 804 26.26 1.46 -22.73
N LEU A 805 26.21 0.58 -21.73
CA LEU A 805 27.27 0.45 -20.71
C LEU A 805 28.40 -0.50 -21.13
N ARG A 806 28.21 -1.31 -22.17
CA ARG A 806 29.17 -2.35 -22.62
C ARG A 806 30.54 -1.79 -22.97
N ASN A 807 30.56 -0.61 -23.59
CA ASN A 807 31.78 0.00 -24.14
C ASN A 807 32.40 1.06 -23.21
N VAL A 808 31.82 1.30 -22.03
CA VAL A 808 32.38 2.24 -21.04
C VAL A 808 33.71 1.70 -20.51
N ARG A 809 34.75 2.54 -20.54
CA ARG A 809 36.13 2.21 -20.14
C ARG A 809 36.52 2.95 -18.87
N SER A 810 37.55 2.46 -18.17
CA SER A 810 38.15 3.19 -17.05
C SER A 810 38.72 4.53 -17.51
N GLY A 811 38.63 5.54 -16.65
CA GLY A 811 38.88 6.93 -17.01
C GLY A 811 38.54 7.88 -15.85
N LYS A 812 38.10 9.11 -16.15
CA LYS A 812 37.62 10.06 -15.14
C LYS A 812 36.32 9.59 -14.49
N ASN A 813 35.99 10.14 -13.32
CA ASN A 813 34.65 10.07 -12.76
C ASN A 813 33.75 11.07 -13.51
N TYR A 814 32.58 10.63 -13.96
CA TYR A 814 31.63 11.49 -14.66
C TYR A 814 30.19 10.98 -14.52
N LEU A 815 29.22 11.86 -14.77
CA LEU A 815 27.83 11.47 -15.02
C LEU A 815 27.52 11.57 -16.51
N LEU A 816 26.79 10.60 -17.05
CA LEU A 816 26.07 10.72 -18.30
C LEU A 816 24.61 11.01 -17.97
N VAL A 817 24.12 12.19 -18.34
CA VAL A 817 22.74 12.62 -18.09
C VAL A 817 22.02 12.65 -19.42
N CYS A 818 21.01 11.80 -19.58
CA CYS A 818 20.21 11.66 -20.78
C CYS A 818 18.77 12.10 -20.50
N GLU A 819 18.26 13.02 -21.31
CA GLU A 819 16.91 13.60 -21.17
C GLU A 819 16.39 14.00 -22.55
N ALA A 820 15.13 13.66 -22.83
CA ALA A 820 14.43 14.00 -24.08
C ALA A 820 15.24 13.69 -25.36
N GLY A 821 15.95 12.55 -25.41
CA GLY A 821 16.74 12.12 -26.57
C GLY A 821 18.09 12.83 -26.73
N SER A 822 18.52 13.63 -25.76
CA SER A 822 19.84 14.25 -25.70
C SER A 822 20.63 13.73 -24.51
N CYS A 823 21.94 13.54 -24.64
CA CYS A 823 22.81 13.16 -23.52
C CYS A 823 23.96 14.15 -23.36
N ARG A 824 24.27 14.53 -22.12
CA ARG A 824 25.41 15.38 -21.75
C ARG A 824 26.29 14.69 -20.73
N ILE A 825 27.59 15.00 -20.75
CA ILE A 825 28.56 14.52 -19.77
C ILE A 825 28.77 15.61 -18.72
N VAL A 826 28.76 15.23 -17.44
CA VAL A 826 29.09 16.09 -16.30
C VAL A 826 30.32 15.50 -15.63
N ASP A 827 31.47 16.16 -15.79
CA ASP A 827 32.70 15.78 -15.06
C ASP A 827 32.49 16.00 -13.55
N ILE A 828 33.06 15.10 -12.73
CA ILE A 828 32.97 15.12 -11.26
C ILE A 828 34.34 15.37 -10.65
#